data_AF-A0A5N6RC17-F1
#
_entry.id   AF-A0A5N6RC17-F1
#
_cell.length_a   1.000
_cell.length_b   1.000
_cell.length_c   1.000
_cell.angle_alpha   90.00
_cell.angle_beta   90.00
_cell.angle_gamma   90.00
#
_symmetry.space_group_name_H-M   'P 1'
#
loop_
_entity.id
_entity.type
_entity.pdbx_description
1 polymer ?
#
loop_
_entity_poly.entity_id
_entity_poly.type
_entity_poly.pdbx_seq_one_letter_code
_entity_poly.pdbx_strand_id
1 'polypeptide(L)'
;MMGSIMHQHPHCTSLVIVLCVFCGVFGAAINGEYLIGVGSYDMTGPAAGVNMMGYANIDQTTAGIHFWLRARAFVVAESSQGPRFAFVNLDAGMASQLVTIKVVERLKSRFGDLYTEENVAISGIHTHAGPGGYLQYLVYSVTSLGFVQQSFDAIVDAIEHSIVQAHNNLKSGSVFINKVENAGINRSPSAYLLNPAEERAGYLNNVDTQMTLLKFVDSASGKSIGTFSWYATHGTSMSKNNKLISGDNKGAAARFFEDWSTSKAKSSSSTPITNSATTSNTSTLVEKAQTIKATGGKPCSKTSSQGFKVRKNNGSLFVGAFCQSNVGDVTPNVLGAFCIDSGKPCDFNRSSCHGNDLLCVGRGPGYPDEVQSTKIIGERQFQKAVDLFTSTAEELTGKIDYRHVYLNFTNIEVELDGNKVVKTCPAALGPGFAAGTTDGPGVFDFQQGDTKINKLWKRLRDLLKEPSRYQVHCQKPKTVLLDTGEMFEPYAWLRAILPIQMLRLGKLIILSVPGEFTTMAGRRLRETVKETLISNGNGEFDNNIEVAIAGLTNTYSQYVSTFEEYKQQRYEAASTLYGPYALSAYMQEFNKLAKAMAKGEKTINKGPSPPDLSSVQLKLVLDPFGDSPPPGINFGDMKQDIIGGTFRKGGTASATFWSANPRYDLLTEGTFAVVELLQEKRWVPVYDDDDFSLYFRWSLDNSSLYSTATIEWEIPKVASSGVYRQRHFGSARKTQDSPINYFTGASTAFTVS
;
A
#
# COMPACT_ATOMS: atom_id res chain seq x y z
N MET A 1 25.11 41.93 63.54
CA MET A 1 26.55 41.73 63.85
C MET A 1 27.25 41.91 62.50
N MET A 2 27.86 43.05 62.19
CA MET A 2 29.22 43.50 62.60
C MET A 2 30.30 42.47 62.24
N GLY A 3 31.34 42.77 61.46
CA GLY A 3 31.77 44.01 60.76
C GLY A 3 32.54 43.64 59.47
N SER A 4 33.53 44.34 58.88
CA SER A 4 34.27 45.60 59.12
C SER A 4 35.34 45.73 57.98
N ILE A 5 36.00 46.84 57.58
CA ILE A 5 35.91 48.31 57.79
C ILE A 5 36.85 49.03 56.78
N MET A 6 36.50 50.25 56.26
CA MET A 6 37.39 51.22 55.54
C MET A 6 38.07 50.77 54.20
N HIS A 7 38.66 51.60 53.32
CA HIS A 7 38.98 53.06 53.31
C HIS A 7 38.86 53.68 51.88
N GLN A 8 39.42 54.90 51.66
CA GLN A 8 39.10 55.82 50.54
C GLN A 8 40.06 55.79 49.31
N HIS A 9 39.55 56.37 48.20
CA HIS A 9 40.15 57.02 47.00
C HIS A 9 41.63 57.52 47.06
N PRO A 10 42.36 57.83 45.93
CA PRO A 10 41.81 58.48 44.72
C PRO A 10 42.52 58.35 43.31
N HIS A 11 41.89 59.01 42.30
CA HIS A 11 42.40 59.65 41.05
C HIS A 11 43.01 58.89 39.84
N CYS A 12 42.43 59.18 38.65
CA CYS A 12 43.03 59.43 37.30
C CYS A 12 43.95 58.37 36.63
N THR A 13 43.96 58.14 35.30
CA THR A 13 43.46 58.90 34.14
C THR A 13 43.28 58.02 32.88
N SER A 14 42.38 58.41 31.96
CA SER A 14 42.35 58.16 30.50
C SER A 14 42.73 56.80 29.87
N LEU A 15 41.79 56.16 29.16
CA LEU A 15 41.77 56.11 27.67
C LEU A 15 40.40 55.61 27.13
N VAL A 16 39.98 56.10 25.96
CA VAL A 16 38.74 55.70 25.27
C VAL A 16 39.03 54.68 24.17
N ILE A 17 38.36 53.52 24.18
CA ILE A 17 38.09 52.72 22.97
C ILE A 17 36.66 52.16 23.06
N VAL A 18 35.88 52.35 21.99
CA VAL A 18 34.56 51.77 21.79
C VAL A 18 34.71 50.31 21.36
N LEU A 19 33.98 49.39 22.00
CA LEU A 19 33.86 48.01 21.50
C LEU A 19 32.41 47.72 21.09
N CYS A 20 32.21 47.47 19.80
CA CYS A 20 30.90 47.12 19.25
C CYS A 20 30.46 45.74 19.77
N VAL A 21 29.31 45.68 20.45
CA VAL A 21 28.65 44.42 20.78
C VAL A 21 27.99 43.89 19.51
N PHE A 22 28.68 43.00 18.80
CA PHE A 22 28.05 42.15 17.79
C PHE A 22 27.11 41.17 18.50
N CYS A 23 25.80 41.39 18.41
CA CYS A 23 24.80 40.37 18.71
C CYS A 23 24.87 39.28 17.63
N GLY A 24 25.82 38.36 17.79
CA GLY A 24 25.82 37.10 17.05
C GLY A 24 24.60 36.28 17.45
N VAL A 25 23.59 36.23 16.59
CA VAL A 25 22.54 35.22 16.66
C VAL A 25 23.20 33.88 16.35
N PHE A 26 23.67 33.18 17.38
CA PHE A 26 24.05 31.79 17.27
C PHE A 26 22.80 30.97 17.00
N GLY A 27 22.51 30.75 15.72
CA GLY A 27 21.66 29.63 15.32
C GLY A 27 22.29 28.36 15.86
N ALA A 28 21.61 27.69 16.79
CA ALA A 28 22.06 26.40 17.28
C ALA A 28 22.08 25.43 16.10
N ALA A 29 23.28 25.00 15.69
CA ALA A 29 23.42 23.90 14.75
C ALA A 29 22.78 22.66 15.39
N ILE A 30 21.65 22.21 14.85
CA ILE A 30 20.95 21.01 15.30
C ILE A 30 21.79 19.81 14.86
N ASN A 31 22.77 19.48 15.70
CA ASN A 31 23.67 18.35 15.51
C ASN A 31 23.18 17.17 16.38
N GLY A 32 21.87 16.91 16.33
CA GLY A 32 21.18 15.89 17.11
C GLY A 32 20.75 14.72 16.22
N GLU A 33 21.01 13.50 16.69
CA GLU A 33 20.47 12.27 16.09
C GLU A 33 18.93 12.33 16.07
N TYR A 34 18.31 11.83 15.00
CA TYR A 34 16.85 11.68 15.00
C TYR A 34 16.43 10.59 15.98
N LEU A 35 15.27 10.75 16.59
CA LEU A 35 14.53 9.63 17.17
C LEU A 35 13.74 8.94 16.06
N ILE A 36 14.00 7.65 15.85
CA ILE A 36 13.40 6.83 14.82
C ILE A 36 12.71 5.64 15.49
N GLY A 37 11.49 5.34 15.06
CA GLY A 37 10.77 4.16 15.47
C GLY A 37 9.98 3.57 14.31
N VAL A 38 9.87 2.23 14.29
CA VAL A 38 9.15 1.48 13.26
C VAL A 38 8.13 0.53 13.89
N GLY A 39 7.06 0.24 13.15
CA GLY A 39 5.99 -0.65 13.59
C GLY A 39 5.31 -1.32 12.40
N SER A 40 4.74 -2.49 12.63
CA SER A 40 3.99 -3.25 11.62
C SER A 40 2.80 -3.94 12.28
N TYR A 41 1.64 -3.96 11.63
CA TYR A 41 0.48 -4.69 12.12
C TYR A 41 -0.29 -5.33 10.97
N ASP A 42 -0.87 -6.50 11.22
CA ASP A 42 -1.82 -7.12 10.30
C ASP A 42 -3.07 -6.25 10.07
N MET A 43 -3.42 -6.07 8.80
CA MET A 43 -4.63 -5.37 8.36
C MET A 43 -5.47 -6.23 7.39
N THR A 44 -5.25 -7.54 7.39
CA THR A 44 -5.90 -8.48 6.48
C THR A 44 -7.41 -8.50 6.75
N GLY A 45 -8.18 -8.02 5.77
CA GLY A 45 -9.64 -8.00 5.83
C GLY A 45 -10.29 -9.36 5.51
N PRO A 46 -11.61 -9.38 5.23
CA PRO A 46 -12.39 -10.61 5.08
C PRO A 46 -11.95 -11.48 3.89
N ALA A 47 -11.40 -12.66 4.21
CA ALA A 47 -10.88 -13.64 3.25
C ALA A 47 -11.93 -14.42 2.44
N ALA A 48 -13.23 -14.14 2.61
CA ALA A 48 -14.31 -14.82 1.89
C ALA A 48 -15.46 -13.86 1.54
N GLY A 49 -15.97 -13.94 0.31
CA GLY A 49 -17.25 -13.36 -0.10
C GLY A 49 -17.31 -11.83 -0.16
N VAL A 50 -16.16 -11.13 -0.17
CA VAL A 50 -16.10 -9.66 -0.28
C VAL A 50 -15.37 -9.28 -1.58
N ASN A 51 -15.89 -8.32 -2.33
CA ASN A 51 -15.28 -7.87 -3.58
C ASN A 51 -13.88 -7.28 -3.32
N MET A 52 -12.93 -7.56 -4.22
CA MET A 52 -11.56 -7.06 -4.13
C MET A 52 -11.47 -5.64 -4.72
N MET A 53 -10.64 -4.78 -4.12
CA MET A 53 -10.53 -3.37 -4.53
C MET A 53 -9.44 -3.18 -5.56
N GLY A 54 -9.80 -2.58 -6.71
CA GLY A 54 -8.87 -2.24 -7.78
C GLY A 54 -9.55 -2.34 -9.14
N TYR A 55 -9.72 -3.56 -9.62
CA TYR A 55 -10.22 -3.86 -10.97
C TYR A 55 -11.69 -3.53 -11.27
N ALA A 56 -12.47 -3.13 -10.26
CA ALA A 56 -13.92 -2.91 -10.38
C ALA A 56 -14.69 -4.09 -11.01
N ASN A 57 -14.20 -5.32 -10.82
CA ASN A 57 -14.80 -6.54 -11.34
C ASN A 57 -15.72 -7.16 -10.28
N ILE A 58 -17.03 -7.22 -10.52
CA ILE A 58 -18.01 -7.75 -9.55
C ILE A 58 -17.77 -9.23 -9.19
N ASP A 59 -17.25 -10.02 -10.15
CA ASP A 59 -16.97 -11.45 -9.95
C ASP A 59 -15.71 -11.71 -9.11
N GLN A 60 -14.89 -10.68 -8.89
CA GLN A 60 -13.64 -10.76 -8.14
C GLN A 60 -13.89 -10.67 -6.63
N THR A 61 -14.44 -11.74 -6.06
CA THR A 61 -14.70 -11.88 -4.62
C THR A 61 -13.62 -12.71 -3.93
N THR A 62 -13.25 -12.33 -2.71
CA THR A 62 -12.26 -13.06 -1.90
C THR A 62 -12.72 -14.51 -1.64
N ALA A 63 -11.78 -15.44 -1.73
CA ALA A 63 -11.97 -16.88 -1.55
C ALA A 63 -10.70 -17.54 -0.98
N GLY A 64 -9.98 -16.82 -0.12
CA GLY A 64 -8.74 -17.28 0.50
C GLY A 64 -7.67 -16.19 0.64
N ILE A 65 -6.46 -16.62 1.00
CA ILE A 65 -5.27 -15.82 1.24
C ILE A 65 -4.09 -16.48 0.52
N HIS A 66 -3.28 -15.66 -0.16
CA HIS A 66 -1.95 -16.02 -0.67
C HIS A 66 -0.87 -15.59 0.33
N PHE A 67 -0.91 -14.33 0.78
CA PHE A 67 -0.17 -13.87 1.95
C PHE A 67 -0.83 -12.62 2.57
N TRP A 68 -0.43 -12.25 3.77
CA TRP A 68 -1.13 -11.29 4.61
C TRP A 68 -0.83 -9.83 4.22
N LEU A 69 -1.79 -8.95 4.50
CA LEU A 69 -1.67 -7.52 4.25
C LEU A 69 -1.20 -6.82 5.54
N ARG A 70 -0.19 -5.95 5.46
CA ARG A 70 0.34 -5.20 6.61
C ARG A 70 0.17 -3.69 6.46
N ALA A 71 -0.09 -3.03 7.58
CA ALA A 71 0.18 -1.60 7.75
C ALA A 71 1.58 -1.45 8.36
N ARG A 72 2.50 -0.82 7.62
CA ARG A 72 3.90 -0.58 8.04
C ARG A 72 4.11 0.90 8.28
N ALA A 73 4.51 1.27 9.48
CA ALA A 73 4.71 2.66 9.89
C ALA A 73 6.16 2.96 10.26
N PHE A 74 6.61 4.17 9.95
CA PHE A 74 7.75 4.79 10.65
C PHE A 74 7.34 6.13 11.26
N VAL A 75 7.97 6.46 12.38
CA VAL A 75 7.92 7.77 13.04
C VAL A 75 9.34 8.29 13.13
N VAL A 76 9.55 9.53 12.71
CA VAL A 76 10.79 10.29 12.92
C VAL A 76 10.49 11.54 13.73
N ALA A 77 11.36 11.88 14.68
CA ALA A 77 11.24 13.07 15.51
C ALA A 77 12.62 13.69 15.83
N GLU A 78 12.70 15.02 15.94
CA GLU A 78 13.95 15.71 16.35
C GLU A 78 14.27 15.47 17.83
N SER A 79 13.25 15.24 18.65
CA SER A 79 13.39 14.88 20.07
C SER A 79 12.07 14.33 20.61
N SER A 80 12.07 13.90 21.88
CA SER A 80 10.89 13.31 22.54
C SER A 80 9.67 14.24 22.59
N GLN A 81 9.85 15.55 22.44
CA GLN A 81 8.78 16.57 22.34
C GLN A 81 8.93 17.47 21.10
N GLY A 82 9.89 17.19 20.22
CA GLY A 82 10.17 18.00 19.03
C GLY A 82 9.28 17.68 17.82
N PRO A 83 9.42 18.46 16.73
CA PRO A 83 8.81 18.19 15.44
C PRO A 83 8.97 16.74 15.01
N ARG A 84 7.88 16.17 14.49
CA ARG A 84 7.79 14.77 14.08
C ARG A 84 6.73 14.57 13.02
N PHE A 85 6.84 13.48 12.28
CA PHE A 85 5.73 12.95 11.50
C PHE A 85 5.68 11.42 11.57
N ALA A 86 4.52 10.87 11.25
CA ALA A 86 4.29 9.45 11.02
C ALA A 86 3.97 9.23 9.53
N PHE A 87 4.66 8.28 8.89
CA PHE A 87 4.32 7.82 7.54
C PHE A 87 3.96 6.33 7.60
N VAL A 88 2.80 5.99 7.03
CA VAL A 88 2.26 4.63 7.03
C VAL A 88 2.04 4.16 5.60
N ASN A 89 2.60 3.00 5.29
CA ASN A 89 2.45 2.30 4.02
C ASN A 89 1.55 1.07 4.22
N LEU A 90 0.42 1.04 3.51
CA LEU A 90 -0.59 -0.01 3.58
C LEU A 90 -0.44 -0.96 2.40
N ASP A 91 -0.43 -2.28 2.65
CA ASP A 91 -0.64 -3.30 1.62
C ASP A 91 -2.10 -3.31 1.08
N ALA A 92 -2.61 -2.17 0.62
CA ALA A 92 -3.99 -1.93 0.18
C ALA A 92 -4.03 -1.15 -1.14
N GLY A 93 -5.20 -1.15 -1.79
CA GLY A 93 -5.43 -0.43 -3.05
C GLY A 93 -5.20 1.07 -2.96
N MET A 94 -5.62 1.73 -1.88
CA MET A 94 -5.44 3.18 -1.71
C MET A 94 -5.74 3.62 -0.26
N ALA A 95 -5.33 4.83 0.11
CA ALA A 95 -5.80 5.46 1.34
C ALA A 95 -7.25 5.94 1.24
N SER A 96 -7.92 6.04 2.40
CA SER A 96 -9.32 6.47 2.54
C SER A 96 -9.43 7.66 3.49
N GLN A 97 -10.26 8.66 3.14
CA GLN A 97 -10.48 9.85 4.00
C GLN A 97 -11.17 9.46 5.30
N LEU A 98 -12.13 8.52 5.25
CA LEU A 98 -12.80 8.09 6.47
C LEU A 98 -11.82 7.34 7.40
N VAL A 99 -10.94 6.51 6.83
CA VAL A 99 -9.85 5.87 7.58
C VAL A 99 -8.93 6.93 8.18
N THR A 100 -8.48 7.90 7.40
CA THR A 100 -7.58 8.98 7.87
C THR A 100 -8.23 9.81 8.99
N ILE A 101 -9.50 10.19 8.84
CA ILE A 101 -10.29 10.89 9.87
C ILE A 101 -10.32 10.06 11.17
N LYS A 102 -10.73 8.78 11.11
CA LYS A 102 -10.85 7.93 12.30
C LYS A 102 -9.51 7.56 12.94
N VAL A 103 -8.45 7.39 12.15
CA VAL A 103 -7.09 7.23 12.68
C VAL A 103 -6.66 8.48 13.44
N VAL A 104 -6.81 9.68 12.86
CA VAL A 104 -6.40 10.93 13.53
C VAL A 104 -7.25 11.20 14.78
N GLU A 105 -8.56 10.92 14.77
CA GLU A 105 -9.42 10.98 15.97
C GLU A 105 -8.91 10.06 17.10
N ARG A 106 -8.55 8.81 16.79
CA ARG A 106 -8.02 7.85 17.79
C ARG A 106 -6.63 8.23 18.29
N LEU A 107 -5.73 8.63 17.39
CA LEU A 107 -4.39 9.11 17.76
C LEU A 107 -4.47 10.36 18.63
N LYS A 108 -5.36 11.30 18.31
CA LYS A 108 -5.60 12.49 19.15
C LYS A 108 -6.15 12.13 20.52
N SER A 109 -7.04 11.14 20.60
CA SER A 109 -7.56 10.63 21.87
C SER A 109 -6.49 9.97 22.75
N ARG A 110 -5.43 9.40 22.13
CA ARG A 110 -4.33 8.70 22.81
C ARG A 110 -3.13 9.61 23.14
N PHE A 111 -2.80 10.56 22.26
CA PHE A 111 -1.56 11.33 22.28
C PHE A 111 -1.75 12.87 22.27
N GLY A 112 -3.00 13.36 22.32
CA GLY A 112 -3.29 14.79 22.14
C GLY A 112 -2.92 15.27 20.73
N ASP A 113 -2.54 16.54 20.59
CA ASP A 113 -2.19 17.15 19.29
C ASP A 113 -0.80 16.74 18.74
N LEU A 114 -0.22 15.63 19.24
CA LEU A 114 1.09 15.13 18.81
C LEU A 114 1.07 14.50 17.39
N TYR A 115 -0.09 13.97 17.00
CA TYR A 115 -0.36 13.39 15.69
C TYR A 115 -1.67 13.97 15.14
N THR A 116 -1.59 14.63 14.00
CA THR A 116 -2.65 15.43 13.38
C THR A 116 -2.68 15.17 11.86
N GLU A 117 -3.67 15.73 11.17
CA GLU A 117 -3.71 15.75 9.71
C GLU A 117 -2.48 16.39 9.05
N GLU A 118 -1.74 17.23 9.79
CA GLU A 118 -0.56 17.93 9.27
C GLU A 118 0.67 17.03 9.20
N ASN A 119 0.81 16.08 10.12
CA ASN A 119 2.01 15.27 10.31
C ASN A 119 1.77 13.75 10.36
N VAL A 120 0.59 13.28 9.93
CA VAL A 120 0.31 11.87 9.63
C VAL A 120 0.06 11.74 8.14
N ALA A 121 0.79 10.83 7.48
CA ALA A 121 0.58 10.45 6.08
C ALA A 121 0.29 8.95 5.99
N ILE A 122 -0.77 8.57 5.28
CA ILE A 122 -1.22 7.18 5.10
C ILE A 122 -1.30 6.89 3.61
N SER A 123 -0.45 6.03 3.06
CA SER A 123 -0.30 5.73 1.62
C SER A 123 -0.58 4.25 1.35
N GLY A 124 -1.20 3.92 0.20
CA GLY A 124 -1.41 2.54 -0.24
C GLY A 124 -0.38 2.07 -1.27
N ILE A 125 0.08 0.82 -1.18
CA ILE A 125 0.94 0.21 -2.22
C ILE A 125 0.23 -0.02 -3.56
N HIS A 126 -1.08 0.21 -3.61
CA HIS A 126 -1.91 -0.02 -4.79
C HIS A 126 -1.93 -1.48 -5.28
N THR A 127 -2.07 -2.43 -4.34
CA THR A 127 -2.46 -3.81 -4.65
C THR A 127 -3.92 -3.88 -5.05
N HIS A 128 -4.21 -4.56 -6.17
CA HIS A 128 -5.57 -4.86 -6.63
C HIS A 128 -6.10 -6.19 -6.06
N ALA A 129 -5.37 -6.79 -5.12
CA ALA A 129 -5.67 -8.07 -4.49
C ALA A 129 -5.97 -7.97 -2.98
N GLY A 130 -6.46 -6.82 -2.51
CA GLY A 130 -7.02 -6.65 -1.15
C GLY A 130 -8.56 -6.53 -1.13
N PRO A 131 -9.24 -6.87 -0.02
CA PRO A 131 -10.70 -6.71 0.09
C PRO A 131 -11.12 -5.24 0.10
N GLY A 132 -12.24 -4.92 -0.56
CA GLY A 132 -12.80 -3.57 -0.66
C GLY A 132 -13.77 -3.18 0.46
N GLY A 133 -14.57 -2.15 0.18
CA GLY A 133 -15.62 -1.67 1.10
C GLY A 133 -15.16 -0.71 2.21
N TYR A 134 -13.95 -0.15 2.16
CA TYR A 134 -13.41 0.78 3.16
C TYR A 134 -13.36 2.26 2.70
N LEU A 135 -13.89 2.54 1.50
CA LEU A 135 -13.99 3.88 0.92
C LEU A 135 -15.43 4.41 1.06
N GLN A 136 -15.57 5.68 1.47
CA GLN A 136 -16.86 6.25 1.87
C GLN A 136 -17.70 6.90 0.75
N TYR A 137 -17.15 7.01 -0.46
CA TYR A 137 -17.80 7.67 -1.60
C TYR A 137 -18.40 6.63 -2.55
N LEU A 138 -19.64 6.85 -2.99
CA LEU A 138 -20.47 5.77 -3.55
C LEU A 138 -19.82 5.06 -4.74
N VAL A 139 -19.15 5.78 -5.63
CA VAL A 139 -18.48 5.21 -6.83
C VAL A 139 -17.52 4.08 -6.48
N TYR A 140 -16.82 4.18 -5.35
CA TYR A 140 -15.89 3.14 -4.88
C TYR A 140 -16.57 2.00 -4.13
N SER A 141 -17.82 2.18 -3.71
CA SER A 141 -18.61 1.18 -3.00
C SER A 141 -19.49 0.32 -3.92
N VAL A 142 -19.68 0.70 -5.19
CA VAL A 142 -20.60 -0.01 -6.12
C VAL A 142 -20.24 -1.48 -6.28
N THR A 143 -18.98 -1.81 -6.57
CA THR A 143 -18.56 -3.20 -6.83
C THR A 143 -18.42 -4.01 -5.55
N SER A 144 -18.11 -3.35 -4.42
CA SER A 144 -18.11 -3.96 -3.09
C SER A 144 -19.49 -4.07 -2.45
N LEU A 145 -20.57 -3.76 -3.18
CA LEU A 145 -21.95 -3.78 -2.67
C LEU A 145 -22.08 -3.01 -1.35
N GLY A 146 -21.50 -1.81 -1.32
CA GLY A 146 -21.46 -0.94 -0.16
C GLY A 146 -20.18 -1.05 0.68
N PHE A 147 -20.31 -0.59 1.92
CA PHE A 147 -19.26 -0.50 2.93
C PHE A 147 -19.17 -1.79 3.75
N VAL A 148 -17.96 -2.27 3.97
CA VAL A 148 -17.67 -3.53 4.66
C VAL A 148 -16.92 -3.21 5.96
N GLN A 149 -17.65 -3.28 7.08
CA GLN A 149 -17.15 -2.86 8.38
C GLN A 149 -15.85 -3.58 8.78
N GLN A 150 -15.76 -4.90 8.51
CA GLN A 150 -14.55 -5.69 8.79
C GLN A 150 -13.31 -5.22 8.05
N SER A 151 -13.44 -4.82 6.77
CA SER A 151 -12.33 -4.24 6.00
C SER A 151 -11.90 -2.89 6.57
N PHE A 152 -12.87 -2.06 6.97
CA PHE A 152 -12.60 -0.73 7.53
C PHE A 152 -11.91 -0.81 8.89
N ASP A 153 -12.46 -1.60 9.82
CA ASP A 153 -11.95 -1.73 11.19
C ASP A 153 -10.53 -2.32 11.17
N ALA A 154 -10.28 -3.38 10.39
CA ALA A 154 -8.95 -4.00 10.27
C ALA A 154 -7.88 -2.99 9.78
N ILE A 155 -8.21 -2.11 8.83
CA ILE A 155 -7.29 -1.08 8.35
C ILE A 155 -7.07 0.01 9.41
N VAL A 156 -8.13 0.51 10.05
CA VAL A 156 -8.02 1.58 11.07
C VAL A 156 -7.23 1.09 12.29
N ASP A 157 -7.54 -0.09 12.79
CA ASP A 157 -6.87 -0.72 13.94
C ASP A 157 -5.38 -0.93 13.65
N ALA A 158 -5.04 -1.43 12.45
CA ALA A 158 -3.65 -1.67 12.07
C ALA A 158 -2.82 -0.39 11.89
N ILE A 159 -3.43 0.69 11.40
CA ILE A 159 -2.77 1.99 11.31
C ILE A 159 -2.50 2.55 12.70
N GLU A 160 -3.49 2.49 13.61
CA GLU A 160 -3.28 2.91 15.00
C GLU A 160 -2.18 2.06 15.66
N HIS A 161 -2.27 0.73 15.58
CA HIS A 161 -1.31 -0.17 16.22
C HIS A 161 0.11 -0.07 15.63
N SER A 162 0.28 0.13 14.32
CA SER A 162 1.60 0.32 13.71
C SER A 162 2.23 1.65 14.09
N ILE A 163 1.45 2.75 14.15
CA ILE A 163 1.93 4.05 14.66
C ILE A 163 2.27 3.97 16.17
N VAL A 164 1.43 3.29 16.97
CA VAL A 164 1.69 3.10 18.41
C VAL A 164 2.96 2.27 18.66
N GLN A 165 3.18 1.21 17.88
CA GLN A 165 4.44 0.45 17.93
C GLN A 165 5.63 1.35 17.57
N ALA A 166 5.55 2.08 16.45
CA ALA A 166 6.61 2.99 16.01
C ALA A 166 6.91 4.07 17.07
N HIS A 167 5.88 4.69 17.65
CA HIS A 167 6.01 5.68 18.73
C HIS A 167 6.72 5.08 19.97
N ASN A 168 6.27 3.91 20.43
CA ASN A 168 6.85 3.25 21.61
C ASN A 168 8.28 2.73 21.36
N ASN A 169 8.68 2.58 20.10
CA ASN A 169 9.99 2.12 19.67
C ASN A 169 10.97 3.25 19.28
N LEU A 170 10.63 4.53 19.53
CA LEU A 170 11.49 5.68 19.23
C LEU A 170 12.85 5.59 19.96
N LYS A 171 13.94 5.56 19.20
CA LYS A 171 15.34 5.47 19.67
C LYS A 171 16.25 6.35 18.80
N SER A 172 17.41 6.76 19.32
CA SER A 172 18.45 7.41 18.50
C SER A 172 18.75 6.59 17.24
N GLY A 173 18.88 7.26 16.11
CA GLY A 173 19.24 6.60 14.87
C GLY A 173 19.52 7.51 13.69
N SER A 174 20.09 6.89 12.67
CA SER A 174 20.46 7.50 11.39
C SER A 174 19.50 7.09 10.28
N VAL A 175 19.26 8.00 9.33
CA VAL A 175 18.46 7.77 8.12
C VAL A 175 19.34 7.94 6.89
N PHE A 176 19.27 7.03 5.92
CA PHE A 176 20.12 7.08 4.71
C PHE A 176 19.31 7.03 3.41
N ILE A 177 19.79 7.67 2.33
CA ILE A 177 19.15 7.68 0.98
C ILE A 177 20.01 7.07 -0.13
N ASN A 178 19.40 6.33 -1.09
CA ASN A 178 20.02 5.97 -2.38
C ASN A 178 19.00 5.77 -3.55
N LYS A 179 19.47 5.58 -4.81
CA LYS A 179 18.74 5.61 -6.11
C LYS A 179 18.91 4.35 -7.00
N VAL A 180 17.96 4.06 -7.91
CA VAL A 180 17.76 2.75 -8.62
C VAL A 180 17.35 2.88 -10.09
N GLU A 181 17.38 1.76 -10.85
CA GLU A 181 16.70 1.59 -12.15
C GLU A 181 15.98 0.22 -12.32
N ASN A 182 15.03 0.13 -13.28
CA ASN A 182 14.40 -1.07 -13.92
C ASN A 182 13.47 -2.02 -13.12
N ALA A 183 12.17 -1.70 -12.99
CA ALA A 183 11.15 -2.70 -12.56
C ALA A 183 9.68 -2.55 -13.12
N GLY A 184 9.40 -1.69 -14.10
CA GLY A 184 8.07 -1.56 -14.74
C GLY A 184 8.11 -0.96 -16.17
N ILE A 185 6.99 -0.95 -16.90
CA ILE A 185 6.85 -0.32 -18.23
C ILE A 185 5.61 0.59 -18.34
N ASN A 186 5.57 1.50 -19.32
CA ASN A 186 4.42 2.40 -19.51
C ASN A 186 3.26 1.68 -20.23
N ARG A 187 2.03 1.74 -19.68
CA ARG A 187 0.81 1.12 -20.24
C ARG A 187 -0.02 2.05 -21.13
N SER A 188 0.27 3.35 -21.12
CA SER A 188 -0.33 4.38 -21.98
C SER A 188 0.74 5.17 -22.77
N PRO A 189 1.67 4.49 -23.47
CA PRO A 189 2.83 5.15 -24.09
C PRO A 189 2.45 6.15 -25.18
N SER A 190 1.32 5.96 -25.85
CA SER A 190 0.78 6.92 -26.83
C SER A 190 0.34 8.24 -26.18
N ALA A 191 -0.09 8.23 -24.91
CA ALA A 191 -0.41 9.45 -24.17
C ALA A 191 0.87 10.19 -23.78
N TYR A 192 1.86 9.46 -23.25
CA TYR A 192 3.15 10.04 -22.89
C TYR A 192 3.80 10.79 -24.06
N LEU A 193 3.70 10.26 -25.28
CA LEU A 193 4.26 10.88 -26.49
C LEU A 193 3.66 12.26 -26.85
N LEU A 194 2.49 12.62 -26.31
CA LEU A 194 1.86 13.94 -26.49
C LEU A 194 2.51 15.03 -25.66
N ASN A 195 3.26 14.70 -24.60
CA ASN A 195 4.08 15.67 -23.87
C ASN A 195 5.15 16.28 -24.81
N PRO A 196 5.53 17.55 -24.64
CA PRO A 196 6.50 18.25 -25.49
C PRO A 196 7.76 17.44 -25.77
N ALA A 197 8.22 17.43 -27.03
CA ALA A 197 9.38 16.64 -27.43
C ALA A 197 10.66 17.07 -26.70
N GLU A 198 10.82 18.37 -26.46
CA GLU A 198 11.93 18.95 -25.69
C GLU A 198 11.93 18.48 -24.22
N GLU A 199 10.78 18.51 -23.55
CA GLU A 199 10.63 17.98 -22.18
C GLU A 199 10.95 16.48 -22.14
N ARG A 200 10.41 15.70 -23.09
CA ARG A 200 10.67 14.26 -23.16
C ARG A 200 12.14 13.91 -23.41
N ALA A 201 12.88 14.76 -24.13
CA ALA A 201 14.31 14.56 -24.37
C ALA A 201 15.16 14.69 -23.10
N GLY A 202 14.65 15.33 -22.04
CA GLY A 202 15.29 15.39 -20.72
C GLY A 202 15.25 14.08 -19.92
N TYR A 203 14.52 13.05 -20.38
CA TYR A 203 14.35 11.79 -19.67
C TYR A 203 14.69 10.58 -20.55
N LEU A 204 15.49 9.65 -20.01
CA LEU A 204 15.89 8.42 -20.72
C LEU A 204 14.70 7.50 -21.06
N ASN A 205 13.68 7.47 -20.20
CA ASN A 205 12.57 6.52 -20.27
C ASN A 205 11.20 7.20 -20.11
N ASN A 206 10.17 6.56 -20.66
CA ASN A 206 8.75 6.93 -20.47
C ASN A 206 8.13 6.39 -19.18
N VAL A 207 8.94 5.85 -18.27
CA VAL A 207 8.61 5.51 -16.89
C VAL A 207 9.70 6.05 -15.98
N ASP A 208 9.35 6.29 -14.71
CA ASP A 208 10.37 6.54 -13.69
C ASP A 208 11.02 5.23 -13.24
N THR A 209 12.32 5.13 -13.48
CA THR A 209 13.15 4.00 -13.09
C THR A 209 13.72 4.16 -11.67
N GLN A 210 13.74 5.39 -11.14
CA GLN A 210 14.25 5.71 -9.81
C GLN A 210 13.38 5.14 -8.69
N MET A 211 13.96 4.27 -7.86
CA MET A 211 13.51 3.98 -6.50
C MET A 211 14.36 4.77 -5.51
N THR A 212 13.72 5.49 -4.58
CA THR A 212 14.37 6.21 -3.48
C THR A 212 14.16 5.42 -2.20
N LEU A 213 15.24 4.99 -1.54
CA LEU A 213 15.17 4.14 -0.32
C LEU A 213 15.64 4.90 0.92
N LEU A 214 14.81 4.95 1.97
CA LEU A 214 15.19 5.31 3.33
C LEU A 214 15.58 4.05 4.12
N LYS A 215 16.79 4.02 4.67
CA LYS A 215 17.25 2.99 5.62
C LYS A 215 17.31 3.56 7.03
N PHE A 216 16.77 2.84 8.00
CA PHE A 216 16.76 3.22 9.41
C PHE A 216 17.74 2.37 10.23
N VAL A 217 18.62 3.00 11.00
CA VAL A 217 19.62 2.34 11.87
C VAL A 217 19.49 2.83 13.30
N ASP A 218 19.46 1.91 14.27
CA ASP A 218 19.53 2.21 15.71
C ASP A 218 20.98 2.52 16.10
N SER A 219 21.25 3.76 16.55
CA SER A 219 22.59 4.21 16.94
C SER A 219 23.20 3.38 18.07
N ALA A 220 22.38 2.87 19.00
CA ALA A 220 22.87 2.17 20.18
C ALA A 220 23.37 0.75 19.87
N SER A 221 22.79 0.08 18.86
CA SER A 221 23.18 -1.28 18.48
C SER A 221 23.89 -1.38 17.12
N GLY A 222 23.89 -0.30 16.33
CA GLY A 222 24.36 -0.30 14.94
C GLY A 222 23.51 -1.14 13.98
N LYS A 223 22.39 -1.72 14.46
CA LYS A 223 21.54 -2.62 13.67
C LYS A 223 20.51 -1.80 12.89
N SER A 224 20.29 -2.20 11.64
CA SER A 224 19.19 -1.66 10.85
C SER A 224 17.86 -2.16 11.39
N ILE A 225 16.91 -1.25 11.63
CA ILE A 225 15.59 -1.54 12.20
C ILE A 225 14.48 -1.53 11.15
N GLY A 226 14.69 -0.89 10.00
CA GLY A 226 13.73 -0.92 8.90
C GLY A 226 14.21 -0.23 7.64
N THR A 227 13.37 -0.28 6.61
CA THR A 227 13.60 0.38 5.32
C THR A 227 12.27 0.75 4.66
N PHE A 228 12.18 1.91 4.02
CA PHE A 228 11.02 2.37 3.25
C PHE A 228 11.50 2.83 1.87
N SER A 229 10.98 2.25 0.79
CA SER A 229 11.40 2.57 -0.58
C SER A 229 10.25 3.02 -1.47
N TRP A 230 10.38 4.18 -2.13
CA TRP A 230 9.38 4.69 -3.07
C TRP A 230 9.74 4.28 -4.48
N TYR A 231 8.83 3.61 -5.19
CA TYR A 231 9.00 3.23 -6.60
C TYR A 231 7.67 3.13 -7.33
N ALA A 232 7.57 3.65 -8.56
CA ALA A 232 6.35 3.60 -9.37
C ALA A 232 6.21 2.24 -10.09
N THR A 233 5.23 1.41 -9.69
CA THR A 233 4.77 0.21 -10.44
C THR A 233 3.44 -0.26 -9.84
N HIS A 234 2.40 -0.45 -10.64
CA HIS A 234 1.09 -0.92 -10.16
C HIS A 234 1.19 -2.27 -9.41
N GLY A 235 0.35 -2.47 -8.38
CA GLY A 235 0.14 -3.79 -7.76
C GLY A 235 -0.92 -4.59 -8.52
N THR A 236 -0.63 -4.87 -9.80
CA THR A 236 -1.52 -5.56 -10.76
C THR A 236 -0.81 -6.73 -11.46
N SER A 237 0.08 -7.43 -10.72
CA SER A 237 0.67 -8.69 -11.19
C SER A 237 -0.29 -9.88 -11.01
N MET A 238 -1.07 -9.87 -9.93
CA MET A 238 -2.24 -10.71 -9.70
C MET A 238 -3.42 -10.14 -10.47
N SER A 239 -4.02 -10.92 -11.37
CA SER A 239 -5.02 -10.42 -12.33
C SER A 239 -6.42 -10.22 -11.72
N LYS A 240 -7.34 -9.63 -12.50
CA LYS A 240 -8.77 -9.50 -12.15
C LYS A 240 -9.51 -10.83 -11.94
N ASN A 241 -8.87 -11.97 -12.21
CA ASN A 241 -9.39 -13.31 -11.97
C ASN A 241 -8.91 -13.92 -10.64
N ASN A 242 -7.87 -13.34 -10.02
CA ASN A 242 -7.40 -13.74 -8.70
C ASN A 242 -8.51 -13.54 -7.65
N LYS A 243 -8.63 -14.49 -6.73
CA LYS A 243 -9.55 -14.45 -5.57
C LYS A 243 -8.86 -14.59 -4.22
N LEU A 244 -7.54 -14.72 -4.18
CA LEU A 244 -6.75 -14.81 -2.95
C LEU A 244 -6.28 -13.42 -2.52
N ILE A 245 -6.40 -13.10 -1.24
CA ILE A 245 -5.82 -11.87 -0.68
C ILE A 245 -4.29 -11.91 -0.86
N SER A 246 -3.73 -10.83 -1.41
CA SER A 246 -2.30 -10.70 -1.69
C SER A 246 -1.85 -9.24 -1.65
N GLY A 247 -0.65 -9.00 -1.12
CA GLY A 247 0.02 -7.69 -1.24
C GLY A 247 0.61 -7.43 -2.64
N ASP A 248 0.39 -8.32 -3.61
CA ASP A 248 0.93 -8.25 -4.97
C ASP A 248 2.47 -8.08 -4.96
N ASN A 249 3.06 -7.51 -6.01
CA ASN A 249 4.50 -7.47 -6.20
C ASN A 249 5.24 -6.61 -5.14
N LYS A 250 4.60 -5.57 -4.62
CA LYS A 250 5.17 -4.70 -3.56
C LYS A 250 5.10 -5.35 -2.18
N GLY A 251 3.99 -6.00 -1.84
CA GLY A 251 3.89 -6.80 -0.62
C GLY A 251 4.84 -8.00 -0.63
N ALA A 252 5.03 -8.63 -1.79
CA ALA A 252 6.02 -9.69 -1.98
C ALA A 252 7.45 -9.15 -1.77
N ALA A 253 7.81 -8.02 -2.38
CA ALA A 253 9.11 -7.38 -2.20
C ALA A 253 9.37 -6.99 -0.73
N ALA A 254 8.37 -6.42 -0.06
CA ALA A 254 8.40 -6.10 1.38
C ALA A 254 8.71 -7.36 2.21
N ARG A 255 7.98 -8.45 1.96
CA ARG A 255 8.16 -9.70 2.68
C ARG A 255 9.53 -10.33 2.41
N PHE A 256 9.98 -10.40 1.17
CA PHE A 256 11.30 -10.92 0.84
C PHE A 256 12.42 -10.13 1.57
N PHE A 257 12.24 -8.82 1.76
CA PHE A 257 13.15 -8.00 2.57
C PHE A 257 13.11 -8.36 4.06
N GLU A 258 11.91 -8.48 4.64
CA GLU A 258 11.71 -8.81 6.06
C GLU A 258 12.29 -10.20 6.40
N ASP A 259 12.06 -11.20 5.55
CA ASP A 259 12.63 -12.55 5.68
C ASP A 259 14.17 -12.55 5.49
N TRP A 260 14.69 -11.82 4.50
CA TRP A 260 16.14 -11.66 4.26
C TRP A 260 16.85 -11.03 5.46
N SER A 261 16.32 -9.93 6.01
CA SER A 261 16.88 -9.23 7.15
C SER A 261 16.92 -10.13 8.39
N THR A 262 15.82 -10.87 8.62
CA THR A 262 15.70 -11.87 9.70
C THR A 262 16.71 -13.02 9.54
N SER A 263 16.96 -13.49 8.31
CA SER A 263 17.94 -14.55 8.04
C SER A 263 19.38 -14.11 8.38
N LYS A 264 19.75 -12.87 8.03
CA LYS A 264 21.05 -12.29 8.38
C LYS A 264 21.23 -12.18 9.88
N ALA A 265 20.22 -11.69 10.61
CA ALA A 265 20.25 -11.59 12.06
C ALA A 265 20.46 -12.95 12.75
N LYS A 266 19.86 -14.02 12.22
CA LYS A 266 20.08 -15.39 12.73
C LYS A 266 21.53 -15.84 12.48
N SER A 267 22.06 -15.65 11.28
CA SER A 267 23.43 -16.05 10.91
C SER A 267 24.54 -15.37 11.72
N SER A 268 24.32 -14.15 12.20
CA SER A 268 25.27 -13.44 13.07
C SER A 268 25.12 -13.75 14.57
N SER A 269 23.99 -14.35 14.98
CA SER A 269 23.75 -14.79 16.37
C SER A 269 24.05 -16.25 16.65
N SER A 270 24.20 -17.09 15.61
CA SER A 270 24.42 -18.53 15.76
C SER A 270 25.89 -18.90 15.72
N THR A 271 26.43 -19.39 16.84
CA THR A 271 27.48 -20.43 16.82
C THR A 271 27.05 -21.50 15.82
N PRO A 272 27.92 -22.02 14.93
CA PRO A 272 27.49 -22.94 13.88
C PRO A 272 26.77 -24.14 14.48
N ILE A 273 25.45 -24.23 14.23
CA ILE A 273 24.71 -25.46 14.40
C ILE A 273 25.40 -26.44 13.48
N THR A 274 26.08 -27.42 14.07
CA THR A 274 26.72 -28.48 13.33
C THR A 274 25.65 -29.13 12.48
N ASN A 275 25.78 -29.00 11.16
CA ASN A 275 25.05 -29.80 10.20
C ASN A 275 25.52 -31.24 10.36
N SER A 276 25.03 -31.91 11.40
CA SER A 276 24.89 -33.35 11.45
C SER A 276 23.94 -33.73 10.32
N ALA A 277 24.49 -33.81 9.12
CA ALA A 277 23.91 -34.53 8.00
C ALA A 277 23.98 -36.03 8.32
N THR A 278 23.31 -36.44 9.41
CA THR A 278 22.77 -37.78 9.52
C THR A 278 21.83 -37.92 8.35
N THR A 279 22.26 -38.72 7.37
CA THR A 279 21.46 -39.22 6.25
C THR A 279 20.29 -40.02 6.82
N SER A 280 19.24 -39.31 7.23
CA SER A 280 17.99 -39.91 7.68
C SER A 280 17.44 -40.71 6.52
N ASN A 281 17.58 -42.04 6.61
CA ASN A 281 17.17 -42.95 5.56
C ASN A 281 15.70 -42.67 5.19
N THR A 282 15.43 -42.39 3.92
CA THR A 282 14.09 -41.95 3.48
C THR A 282 13.01 -42.94 3.88
N SER A 283 13.33 -44.25 3.95
CA SER A 283 12.39 -45.27 4.44
C SER A 283 11.94 -45.03 5.88
N THR A 284 12.83 -44.66 6.81
CA THR A 284 12.48 -44.49 8.23
C THR A 284 11.66 -43.22 8.46
N LEU A 285 11.86 -42.17 7.65
CA LEU A 285 10.97 -41.00 7.65
C LEU A 285 9.57 -41.37 7.14
N VAL A 286 9.47 -42.20 6.09
CA VAL A 286 8.19 -42.65 5.51
C VAL A 286 7.43 -43.54 6.48
N GLU A 287 8.10 -44.53 7.09
CA GLU A 287 7.54 -45.38 8.16
C GLU A 287 7.00 -44.51 9.31
N LYS A 288 7.79 -43.54 9.79
CA LYS A 288 7.36 -42.60 10.84
C LYS A 288 6.11 -41.81 10.43
N ALA A 289 6.08 -41.26 9.22
CA ALA A 289 4.93 -40.49 8.71
C ALA A 289 3.65 -41.33 8.62
N GLN A 290 3.74 -42.56 8.11
CA GLN A 290 2.59 -43.47 7.93
C GLN A 290 1.84 -43.78 9.25
N THR A 291 2.54 -43.74 10.40
CA THR A 291 1.91 -43.95 11.72
C THR A 291 1.06 -42.78 12.22
N ILE A 292 1.28 -41.55 11.71
CA ILE A 292 0.67 -40.34 12.25
C ILE A 292 -0.54 -39.93 11.41
N LYS A 293 -1.74 -40.29 11.87
CA LYS A 293 -3.01 -39.97 11.21
C LYS A 293 -3.47 -38.53 11.48
N ALA A 294 -4.40 -38.07 10.65
CA ALA A 294 -5.12 -36.83 10.86
C ALA A 294 -5.74 -36.74 12.26
N THR A 295 -5.80 -35.54 12.83
CA THR A 295 -6.20 -35.36 14.24
C THR A 295 -7.71 -35.39 14.47
N GLY A 296 -8.50 -35.25 13.40
CA GLY A 296 -9.87 -34.75 13.47
C GLY A 296 -9.95 -33.27 13.88
N GLY A 297 -11.13 -32.69 13.73
CA GLY A 297 -11.50 -31.37 14.19
C GLY A 297 -11.65 -31.32 15.71
N LYS A 298 -11.06 -30.29 16.34
CA LYS A 298 -11.03 -30.11 17.79
C LYS A 298 -11.28 -28.65 18.16
N PRO A 299 -11.99 -28.36 19.27
CA PRO A 299 -12.12 -27.00 19.77
C PRO A 299 -10.75 -26.43 20.19
N CYS A 300 -10.56 -25.13 20.01
CA CYS A 300 -9.39 -24.39 20.50
C CYS A 300 -9.80 -23.02 21.06
N SER A 301 -8.84 -22.25 21.59
CA SER A 301 -9.08 -20.86 22.00
C SER A 301 -9.04 -19.89 20.82
N LYS A 302 -9.64 -18.71 20.98
CA LYS A 302 -9.53 -17.59 20.01
C LYS A 302 -8.09 -17.29 19.60
N THR A 303 -7.17 -17.28 20.57
CA THR A 303 -5.76 -16.95 20.38
C THR A 303 -4.88 -18.13 19.98
N SER A 304 -5.45 -19.33 19.78
CA SER A 304 -4.65 -20.53 19.49
C SER A 304 -3.84 -20.39 18.19
N SER A 305 -4.41 -19.82 17.13
CA SER A 305 -3.71 -19.63 15.85
C SER A 305 -2.50 -18.68 15.94
N GLN A 306 -2.58 -17.62 16.76
CA GLN A 306 -1.46 -16.69 17.04
C GLN A 306 -0.24 -17.43 17.62
N GLY A 307 -0.48 -18.51 18.37
CA GLY A 307 0.57 -19.40 18.86
C GLY A 307 1.36 -20.12 17.76
N PHE A 308 0.78 -20.28 16.56
CA PHE A 308 1.33 -21.05 15.44
C PHE A 308 1.91 -20.18 14.30
N LYS A 309 1.83 -18.84 14.38
CA LYS A 309 2.55 -17.95 13.47
C LYS A 309 4.05 -18.25 13.46
N VAL A 310 4.63 -18.36 12.27
CA VAL A 310 6.06 -18.53 11.99
C VAL A 310 6.82 -17.22 12.26
N ARG A 311 6.22 -16.08 11.88
CA ARG A 311 6.70 -14.74 12.22
C ARG A 311 5.78 -14.12 13.28
N LYS A 312 6.29 -14.01 14.50
CA LYS A 312 5.60 -13.35 15.63
C LYS A 312 6.15 -11.95 15.79
N ASN A 313 5.29 -10.93 15.65
CA ASN A 313 5.69 -9.57 15.92
C ASN A 313 5.78 -9.33 17.43
N ASN A 314 7.01 -9.29 17.94
CA ASN A 314 7.33 -8.97 19.33
C ASN A 314 7.79 -7.51 19.52
N GLY A 315 7.57 -6.64 18.52
CA GLY A 315 8.02 -5.25 18.52
C GLY A 315 9.51 -5.05 18.21
N SER A 316 10.28 -6.10 17.95
CA SER A 316 11.71 -6.02 17.58
C SER A 316 12.02 -6.54 16.17
N LEU A 317 11.00 -6.68 15.31
CA LEU A 317 11.18 -7.11 13.92
C LEU A 317 11.65 -5.96 13.03
N PHE A 318 12.46 -6.31 12.03
CA PHE A 318 12.78 -5.40 10.94
C PHE A 318 11.52 -5.12 10.10
N VAL A 319 11.24 -3.84 9.81
CA VAL A 319 10.09 -3.45 8.98
C VAL A 319 10.55 -3.02 7.59
N GLY A 320 10.08 -3.68 6.53
CA GLY A 320 10.43 -3.37 5.14
C GLY A 320 9.21 -2.95 4.33
N ALA A 321 9.15 -1.70 3.85
CA ALA A 321 8.00 -1.18 3.11
C ALA A 321 8.37 -0.71 1.69
N PHE A 322 7.54 -1.08 0.71
CA PHE A 322 7.68 -0.68 -0.70
C PHE A 322 6.52 0.24 -1.09
N CYS A 323 6.75 1.54 -0.95
CA CYS A 323 5.80 2.62 -1.16
C CYS A 323 5.54 2.90 -2.65
N GLN A 324 4.39 3.50 -2.94
CA GLN A 324 4.05 3.98 -4.28
C GLN A 324 4.56 5.40 -4.55
N SER A 325 4.77 5.68 -5.83
CA SER A 325 5.10 7.00 -6.37
C SER A 325 4.02 7.44 -7.38
N ASN A 326 4.38 8.25 -8.37
CA ASN A 326 3.58 8.59 -9.54
C ASN A 326 3.42 7.37 -10.48
N VAL A 327 2.49 6.48 -10.10
CA VAL A 327 2.31 5.15 -10.70
C VAL A 327 1.32 5.08 -11.87
N GLY A 328 0.61 6.16 -12.17
CA GLY A 328 -0.67 6.12 -12.89
C GLY A 328 -0.65 5.48 -14.28
N ASP A 329 0.49 5.50 -14.97
CA ASP A 329 0.69 4.86 -16.28
C ASP A 329 1.74 3.74 -16.28
N VAL A 330 2.15 3.22 -15.11
CA VAL A 330 3.25 2.24 -14.97
C VAL A 330 2.77 0.85 -14.54
N THR A 331 2.87 -0.14 -15.43
CA THR A 331 2.44 -1.54 -15.20
C THR A 331 3.59 -2.50 -14.86
N PRO A 332 3.37 -3.50 -13.98
CA PRO A 332 4.28 -4.64 -13.77
C PRO A 332 4.24 -5.67 -14.92
N ASN A 333 3.31 -5.56 -15.86
CA ASN A 333 3.10 -6.50 -16.96
C ASN A 333 4.11 -6.29 -18.11
N VAL A 334 5.39 -6.46 -17.76
CA VAL A 334 6.58 -6.04 -18.55
C VAL A 334 6.79 -6.74 -19.89
N LEU A 335 6.06 -7.81 -20.22
CA LEU A 335 6.15 -8.42 -21.56
C LEU A 335 5.38 -7.60 -22.61
N GLY A 336 4.50 -6.69 -22.17
CA GLY A 336 3.63 -5.88 -23.04
C GLY A 336 2.21 -6.43 -23.13
N ALA A 337 1.36 -5.75 -23.90
CA ALA A 337 -0.05 -6.07 -24.06
C ALA A 337 -0.34 -6.74 -25.41
N PHE A 338 -1.06 -7.86 -25.34
CA PHE A 338 -1.35 -8.70 -26.49
C PHE A 338 -2.81 -9.14 -26.53
N CYS A 339 -3.26 -9.40 -27.75
CA CYS A 339 -4.54 -10.02 -28.03
C CYS A 339 -4.54 -11.48 -27.57
N ILE A 340 -5.49 -11.85 -26.71
CA ILE A 340 -5.60 -13.21 -26.16
C ILE A 340 -6.03 -14.26 -27.18
N ASP A 341 -6.70 -13.84 -28.25
CA ASP A 341 -7.23 -14.68 -29.34
C ASP A 341 -6.18 -14.99 -30.43
N SER A 342 -5.39 -14.00 -30.80
CA SER A 342 -4.50 -14.02 -31.97
C SER A 342 -3.01 -13.93 -31.60
N GLY A 343 -2.68 -13.66 -30.34
CA GLY A 343 -1.31 -13.53 -29.84
C GLY A 343 -0.55 -12.28 -30.32
N LYS A 344 -1.17 -11.44 -31.16
CA LYS A 344 -0.56 -10.22 -31.71
C LYS A 344 -0.51 -9.09 -30.67
N PRO A 345 0.39 -8.10 -30.80
CA PRO A 345 0.34 -6.88 -29.99
C PRO A 345 -1.00 -6.15 -30.16
N CYS A 346 -1.51 -5.52 -29.10
CA CYS A 346 -2.73 -4.71 -29.18
C CYS A 346 -2.54 -3.42 -29.99
N ASP A 347 -3.66 -2.75 -30.33
CA ASP A 347 -3.62 -1.37 -30.83
C ASP A 347 -2.93 -0.41 -29.83
N PHE A 348 -1.95 0.35 -30.34
CA PHE A 348 -1.08 1.23 -29.55
C PHE A 348 -1.78 2.46 -28.96
N ASN A 349 -2.86 2.93 -29.59
CA ASN A 349 -3.57 4.14 -29.18
C ASN A 349 -4.76 3.82 -28.27
N ARG A 350 -5.42 2.67 -28.49
CA ARG A 350 -6.69 2.30 -27.86
C ARG A 350 -6.63 1.08 -26.96
N SER A 351 -5.52 0.33 -26.98
CA SER A 351 -5.37 -0.92 -26.21
C SER A 351 -6.53 -1.89 -26.46
N SER A 352 -6.82 -2.16 -27.73
CA SER A 352 -7.88 -3.07 -28.15
C SER A 352 -7.40 -4.01 -29.26
N CYS A 353 -8.15 -5.09 -29.48
CA CYS A 353 -7.93 -6.08 -30.52
C CYS A 353 -9.22 -6.23 -31.30
N HIS A 354 -9.19 -5.98 -32.62
CA HIS A 354 -10.39 -5.93 -33.47
C HIS A 354 -11.47 -4.94 -32.97
N GLY A 355 -11.07 -3.90 -32.22
CA GLY A 355 -11.99 -2.95 -31.59
C GLY A 355 -12.56 -3.41 -30.23
N ASN A 356 -12.13 -4.54 -29.70
CA ASN A 356 -12.54 -5.06 -28.40
C ASN A 356 -11.39 -4.90 -27.37
N ASP A 357 -11.65 -4.19 -26.28
CA ASP A 357 -10.71 -3.95 -25.17
C ASP A 357 -10.53 -5.21 -24.30
N LEU A 358 -11.58 -6.00 -24.07
CA LEU A 358 -11.55 -7.26 -23.32
C LEU A 358 -10.52 -8.28 -23.82
N LEU A 359 -10.19 -8.22 -25.12
CA LEU A 359 -9.21 -9.11 -25.74
C LEU A 359 -7.76 -8.66 -25.53
N CYS A 360 -7.51 -7.41 -25.14
CA CYS A 360 -6.18 -6.85 -24.99
C CYS A 360 -5.70 -6.94 -23.54
N VAL A 361 -4.75 -7.84 -23.25
CA VAL A 361 -4.29 -8.10 -21.89
C VAL A 361 -2.77 -7.98 -21.79
N GLY A 362 -2.31 -7.26 -20.76
CA GLY A 362 -0.91 -7.13 -20.35
C GLY A 362 -0.39 -8.45 -19.79
N ARG A 363 0.86 -8.82 -20.13
CA ARG A 363 1.46 -10.07 -19.69
C ARG A 363 2.63 -9.84 -18.72
N GLY A 364 2.50 -10.39 -17.52
CA GLY A 364 3.59 -10.47 -16.53
C GLY A 364 4.72 -11.40 -16.97
N PRO A 365 5.92 -11.30 -16.36
CA PRO A 365 7.10 -12.07 -16.78
C PRO A 365 7.02 -13.58 -16.50
N GLY A 366 6.04 -14.03 -15.72
CA GLY A 366 5.71 -15.45 -15.49
C GLY A 366 4.54 -15.97 -16.32
N TYR A 367 3.96 -15.17 -17.23
CA TYR A 367 2.74 -15.50 -17.97
C TYR A 367 2.77 -16.93 -18.58
N PRO A 368 1.70 -17.73 -18.43
CA PRO A 368 0.37 -17.36 -17.91
C PRO A 368 0.24 -17.36 -16.37
N ASP A 369 1.30 -17.62 -15.61
CA ASP A 369 1.27 -17.66 -14.15
C ASP A 369 1.41 -16.25 -13.54
N GLU A 370 0.35 -15.80 -12.88
CA GLU A 370 0.25 -14.52 -12.20
C GLU A 370 1.03 -14.49 -10.86
N VAL A 371 1.12 -15.61 -10.15
CA VAL A 371 1.86 -15.70 -8.88
C VAL A 371 3.36 -15.71 -9.17
N GLN A 372 3.81 -16.45 -10.17
CA GLN A 372 5.19 -16.41 -10.64
C GLN A 372 5.54 -15.03 -11.24
N SER A 373 4.59 -14.36 -11.92
CA SER A 373 4.77 -12.96 -12.36
C SER A 373 4.96 -12.02 -11.17
N THR A 374 4.08 -12.12 -10.16
CA THR A 374 4.14 -11.38 -8.89
C THR A 374 5.47 -11.57 -8.19
N LYS A 375 5.93 -12.83 -8.11
CA LYS A 375 7.21 -13.20 -7.53
C LYS A 375 8.38 -12.54 -8.25
N ILE A 376 8.47 -12.66 -9.58
CA ILE A 376 9.57 -12.09 -10.37
C ILE A 376 9.64 -10.56 -10.22
N ILE A 377 8.50 -9.86 -10.27
CA ILE A 377 8.47 -8.39 -10.12
C ILE A 377 8.78 -7.98 -8.66
N GLY A 378 8.34 -8.76 -7.68
CA GLY A 378 8.70 -8.57 -6.27
C GLY A 378 10.19 -8.80 -6.01
N GLU A 379 10.77 -9.87 -6.55
CA GLU A 379 12.20 -10.19 -6.47
C GLU A 379 13.08 -9.10 -7.10
N ARG A 380 12.66 -8.51 -8.24
CA ARG A 380 13.37 -7.37 -8.86
C ARG A 380 13.40 -6.14 -7.96
N GLN A 381 12.26 -5.75 -7.38
CA GLN A 381 12.18 -4.64 -6.43
C GLN A 381 12.99 -4.94 -5.16
N PHE A 382 12.85 -6.14 -4.59
CA PHE A 382 13.56 -6.60 -3.39
C PHE A 382 15.09 -6.60 -3.58
N GLN A 383 15.60 -7.28 -4.61
CA GLN A 383 17.04 -7.40 -4.83
C GLN A 383 17.67 -6.02 -4.97
N LYS A 384 17.03 -5.14 -5.74
CA LYS A 384 17.56 -3.81 -5.99
C LYS A 384 17.50 -2.90 -4.76
N ALA A 385 16.49 -3.06 -3.91
CA ALA A 385 16.43 -2.42 -2.60
C ALA A 385 17.52 -2.96 -1.64
N VAL A 386 17.84 -4.26 -1.70
CA VAL A 386 18.98 -4.85 -0.97
C VAL A 386 20.32 -4.30 -1.43
N ASP A 387 20.53 -4.15 -2.74
CA ASP A 387 21.74 -3.53 -3.29
C ASP A 387 21.94 -2.12 -2.71
N LEU A 388 20.89 -1.29 -2.69
CA LEU A 388 20.94 0.03 -2.06
C LEU A 388 21.22 -0.02 -0.57
N PHE A 389 20.48 -0.86 0.15
CA PHE A 389 20.56 -0.95 1.60
C PHE A 389 21.93 -1.43 2.11
N THR A 390 22.65 -2.19 1.27
CA THR A 390 24.02 -2.66 1.54
C THR A 390 25.12 -1.72 1.04
N SER A 391 24.82 -0.82 0.11
CA SER A 391 25.75 0.22 -0.35
C SER A 391 25.98 1.32 0.71
N THR A 392 27.11 2.03 0.59
CA THR A 392 27.35 3.27 1.35
C THR A 392 26.40 4.37 0.88
N ALA A 393 25.75 5.07 1.81
CA ALA A 393 24.74 6.08 1.52
C ALA A 393 24.98 7.34 2.36
N GLU A 394 24.47 8.49 1.89
CA GLU A 394 24.52 9.75 2.64
C GLU A 394 23.56 9.68 3.83
N GLU A 395 24.03 10.08 5.01
CA GLU A 395 23.19 10.26 6.20
C GLU A 395 22.38 11.56 6.07
N LEU A 396 21.06 11.46 6.20
CA LEU A 396 20.20 12.62 6.28
C LEU A 396 20.43 13.35 7.60
N THR A 397 20.61 14.67 7.50
CA THR A 397 20.68 15.59 8.63
C THR A 397 19.86 16.84 8.31
N GLY A 398 19.51 17.62 9.34
CA GLY A 398 18.69 18.82 9.23
C GLY A 398 17.34 18.71 9.94
N LYS A 399 16.46 19.67 9.71
CA LYS A 399 15.18 19.77 10.43
C LYS A 399 14.08 18.86 9.88
N ILE A 400 13.14 18.50 10.74
CA ILE A 400 11.86 17.90 10.39
C ILE A 400 10.83 19.02 10.28
N ASP A 401 10.09 19.05 9.16
CA ASP A 401 9.04 20.05 8.94
C ASP A 401 7.88 19.44 8.14
N TYR A 402 6.69 20.03 8.19
CA TYR A 402 5.53 19.54 7.45
C TYR A 402 4.54 20.64 7.09
N ARG A 403 3.87 20.51 5.95
CA ARG A 403 2.81 21.42 5.49
C ARG A 403 1.64 20.60 4.97
N HIS A 404 0.42 20.99 5.32
CA HIS A 404 -0.81 20.35 4.88
C HIS A 404 -1.90 21.40 4.59
N VAL A 405 -2.77 21.13 3.62
CA VAL A 405 -3.97 21.93 3.37
C VAL A 405 -5.06 21.07 2.71
N TYR A 406 -6.32 21.26 3.11
CA TYR A 406 -7.48 20.77 2.38
C TYR A 406 -7.90 21.77 1.30
N LEU A 407 -8.26 21.29 0.12
CA LEU A 407 -8.57 22.10 -1.05
C LEU A 407 -9.86 21.64 -1.68
N ASN A 408 -10.74 22.57 -2.05
CA ASN A 408 -11.93 22.25 -2.85
C ASN A 408 -11.57 22.28 -4.34
N PHE A 409 -11.39 21.11 -4.93
CA PHE A 409 -10.95 20.93 -6.32
C PHE A 409 -12.04 21.16 -7.37
N THR A 410 -13.28 21.52 -7.01
CA THR A 410 -14.36 21.70 -8.01
C THR A 410 -14.23 22.94 -8.88
N ASN A 411 -13.47 23.96 -8.44
CA ASN A 411 -13.37 25.27 -9.12
C ASN A 411 -12.13 26.09 -8.68
N ILE A 412 -10.97 25.45 -8.52
CA ILE A 412 -9.70 26.14 -8.19
C ILE A 412 -9.33 27.01 -9.39
N GLU A 413 -9.06 28.29 -9.16
CA GLU A 413 -8.45 29.18 -10.16
C GLU A 413 -6.95 28.88 -10.26
N VAL A 414 -6.48 28.68 -11.49
CA VAL A 414 -5.10 28.31 -11.79
C VAL A 414 -4.51 29.36 -12.73
N GLU A 415 -3.42 29.99 -12.31
CA GLU A 415 -2.65 30.90 -13.14
C GLU A 415 -1.68 30.11 -14.03
N LEU A 416 -1.82 30.27 -15.35
CA LEU A 416 -0.90 29.74 -16.35
C LEU A 416 -0.02 30.87 -16.92
N ASP A 417 1.07 30.47 -17.58
CA ASP A 417 1.97 31.38 -18.30
C ASP A 417 1.22 32.35 -19.21
N GLY A 418 1.70 33.60 -19.26
CA GLY A 418 1.05 34.68 -20.01
C GLY A 418 -0.19 35.26 -19.32
N ASN A 419 -0.28 35.17 -17.99
CA ASN A 419 -1.39 35.68 -17.16
C ASN A 419 -2.76 35.08 -17.51
N LYS A 420 -2.79 33.85 -18.03
CA LYS A 420 -4.03 33.17 -18.39
C LYS A 420 -4.58 32.42 -17.19
N VAL A 421 -5.68 32.91 -16.61
CA VAL A 421 -6.41 32.19 -15.57
C VAL A 421 -7.31 31.12 -16.20
N VAL A 422 -7.19 29.88 -15.72
CA VAL A 422 -8.08 28.75 -16.02
C VAL A 422 -8.66 28.19 -14.72
N LYS A 423 -9.55 27.20 -14.80
CA LYS A 423 -10.15 26.57 -13.60
C LYS A 423 -10.15 25.06 -13.67
N THR A 424 -10.11 24.41 -12.51
CA THR A 424 -10.51 23.00 -12.38
C THR A 424 -12.04 22.87 -12.49
N CYS A 425 -12.51 21.63 -12.63
CA CYS A 425 -13.91 21.30 -12.87
C CYS A 425 -14.52 20.44 -11.75
N PRO A 426 -15.86 20.44 -11.60
CA PRO A 426 -16.56 19.39 -10.85
C PRO A 426 -16.18 18.02 -11.39
N ALA A 427 -15.93 17.06 -10.50
CA ALA A 427 -15.42 15.74 -10.84
C ALA A 427 -16.28 15.03 -11.90
N ALA A 428 -15.64 14.46 -12.92
CA ALA A 428 -16.34 13.66 -13.93
C ALA A 428 -15.44 12.57 -14.53
N LEU A 429 -16.05 11.44 -14.89
CA LEU A 429 -15.39 10.31 -15.56
C LEU A 429 -15.77 10.28 -17.05
N GLY A 430 -14.80 10.00 -17.91
CA GLY A 430 -14.96 9.89 -19.36
C GLY A 430 -15.24 8.46 -19.85
N PRO A 431 -15.43 8.24 -21.16
CA PRO A 431 -15.67 6.91 -21.73
C PRO A 431 -14.49 5.96 -21.50
N GLY A 432 -13.26 6.46 -21.63
CA GLY A 432 -12.03 5.69 -21.42
C GLY A 432 -11.88 5.11 -20.01
N PHE A 433 -12.60 5.61 -18.99
CA PHE A 433 -12.65 4.98 -17.66
C PHE A 433 -13.35 3.61 -17.71
N ALA A 434 -14.43 3.51 -18.48
CA ALA A 434 -15.23 2.28 -18.58
C ALA A 434 -14.59 1.19 -19.46
N ALA A 435 -13.51 1.52 -20.19
CA ALA A 435 -12.67 0.60 -20.95
C ALA A 435 -11.60 -0.11 -20.09
N GLY A 436 -11.39 0.33 -18.84
CA GLY A 436 -10.29 -0.18 -18.01
C GLY A 436 -8.91 0.00 -18.64
N THR A 437 -7.97 -0.89 -18.31
CA THR A 437 -6.60 -0.87 -18.84
C THR A 437 -6.18 -2.24 -19.36
N THR A 438 -4.99 -2.34 -19.94
CA THR A 438 -4.38 -3.64 -20.30
C THR A 438 -4.17 -4.54 -19.09
N ASP A 439 -4.06 -3.98 -17.88
CA ASP A 439 -3.89 -4.75 -16.63
C ASP A 439 -5.22 -5.36 -16.15
N GLY A 440 -6.34 -4.77 -16.57
CA GLY A 440 -7.69 -5.19 -16.25
C GLY A 440 -8.70 -4.49 -17.18
N PRO A 441 -9.06 -5.10 -18.32
CA PRO A 441 -9.99 -4.50 -19.27
C PRO A 441 -11.40 -4.36 -18.68
N GLY A 442 -12.09 -3.29 -19.11
CA GLY A 442 -13.48 -2.99 -18.74
C GLY A 442 -14.48 -3.94 -19.38
N VAL A 443 -15.78 -3.68 -19.19
CA VAL A 443 -16.87 -4.62 -19.58
C VAL A 443 -18.03 -3.95 -20.34
N PHE A 444 -17.83 -2.72 -20.82
CA PHE A 444 -18.92 -1.83 -21.25
C PHE A 444 -18.89 -1.38 -22.72
N ASP A 445 -18.12 -2.07 -23.57
CA ASP A 445 -17.98 -1.79 -25.01
C ASP A 445 -17.47 -0.35 -25.28
N PHE A 446 -16.48 0.06 -24.48
CA PHE A 446 -15.75 1.32 -24.62
C PHE A 446 -14.28 1.02 -24.94
N GLN A 447 -13.64 1.91 -25.70
CA GLN A 447 -12.21 1.84 -25.96
C GLN A 447 -11.48 2.99 -25.26
N GLN A 448 -10.22 2.77 -24.90
CA GLN A 448 -9.38 3.88 -24.46
C GLN A 448 -9.20 4.87 -25.61
N GLY A 449 -9.32 6.16 -25.32
CA GLY A 449 -9.32 7.21 -26.32
C GLY A 449 -10.70 7.63 -26.83
N ASP A 450 -11.78 7.00 -26.37
CA ASP A 450 -13.13 7.39 -26.75
C ASP A 450 -13.51 8.78 -26.20
N THR A 451 -13.77 9.70 -27.12
CA THR A 451 -14.21 11.09 -26.85
C THR A 451 -15.71 11.29 -27.06
N LYS A 452 -16.47 10.21 -27.29
CA LYS A 452 -17.92 10.21 -27.55
C LYS A 452 -18.58 9.07 -26.80
N ILE A 453 -19.86 9.24 -26.45
CA ILE A 453 -20.73 8.17 -25.93
C ILE A 453 -21.84 7.89 -26.93
N ASN A 454 -22.26 6.63 -27.06
CA ASN A 454 -23.36 6.24 -27.94
C ASN A 454 -24.73 6.71 -27.35
N LYS A 455 -25.81 6.61 -28.15
CA LYS A 455 -27.15 7.08 -27.74
C LYS A 455 -27.71 6.34 -26.51
N LEU A 456 -27.36 5.06 -26.33
CA LEU A 456 -27.80 4.25 -25.20
C LEU A 456 -27.13 4.73 -23.91
N TRP A 457 -25.80 4.82 -23.91
CA TRP A 457 -25.02 5.32 -22.78
C TRP A 457 -25.37 6.77 -22.42
N LYS A 458 -25.62 7.62 -23.42
CA LYS A 458 -26.13 8.98 -23.18
C LYS A 458 -27.47 8.96 -22.45
N ARG A 459 -28.43 8.15 -22.90
CA ARG A 459 -29.76 8.04 -22.26
C ARG A 459 -29.68 7.48 -20.83
N LEU A 460 -28.81 6.49 -20.59
CA LEU A 460 -28.60 5.93 -19.25
C LEU A 460 -27.96 6.96 -18.29
N ARG A 461 -26.95 7.70 -18.76
CA ARG A 461 -26.38 8.83 -18.03
C ARG A 461 -27.46 9.88 -17.74
N ASP A 462 -28.19 10.35 -18.74
CA ASP A 462 -29.15 11.45 -18.57
C ASP A 462 -30.36 11.05 -17.69
N LEU A 463 -30.70 9.75 -17.62
CA LEU A 463 -31.68 9.19 -16.67
C LEU A 463 -31.16 9.20 -15.22
N LEU A 464 -29.86 8.96 -15.03
CA LEU A 464 -29.21 8.96 -13.72
C LEU A 464 -28.95 10.40 -13.24
N LYS A 465 -28.33 11.21 -14.10
CA LYS A 465 -28.04 12.65 -13.94
C LYS A 465 -27.54 13.21 -15.27
N GLU A 466 -28.27 14.14 -15.90
CA GLU A 466 -27.72 14.93 -17.01
C GLU A 466 -26.68 15.94 -16.48
N PRO A 467 -25.43 15.94 -16.98
CA PRO A 467 -24.38 16.83 -16.51
C PRO A 467 -24.60 18.29 -16.89
N SER A 468 -24.24 19.22 -15.99
CA SER A 468 -24.41 20.65 -16.28
C SER A 468 -23.65 21.10 -17.53
N ARG A 469 -24.18 22.13 -18.20
CA ARG A 469 -23.49 22.79 -19.33
C ARG A 469 -22.09 23.30 -18.95
N TYR A 470 -21.91 23.68 -17.69
CA TYR A 470 -20.62 24.12 -17.15
C TYR A 470 -19.62 22.97 -17.07
N GLN A 471 -19.99 21.84 -16.44
CA GLN A 471 -19.10 20.67 -16.37
C GLN A 471 -18.78 20.11 -17.76
N VAL A 472 -19.78 19.99 -18.65
CA VAL A 472 -19.58 19.56 -20.04
C VAL A 472 -18.64 20.47 -20.82
N HIS A 473 -18.63 21.78 -20.54
CA HIS A 473 -17.67 22.70 -21.16
C HIS A 473 -16.27 22.58 -20.53
N CYS A 474 -16.19 22.60 -19.20
CA CYS A 474 -14.94 22.61 -18.44
C CYS A 474 -14.11 21.33 -18.66
N GLN A 475 -14.78 20.17 -18.74
CA GLN A 475 -14.11 18.86 -18.88
C GLN A 475 -13.49 18.62 -20.27
N LYS A 476 -13.76 19.46 -21.29
CA LYS A 476 -13.32 19.20 -22.68
C LYS A 476 -11.81 18.95 -22.80
N PRO A 477 -11.37 18.00 -23.65
CA PRO A 477 -12.15 17.23 -24.62
C PRO A 477 -12.87 15.99 -24.07
N LYS A 478 -12.83 15.71 -22.76
CA LYS A 478 -13.59 14.62 -22.15
C LYS A 478 -15.09 14.83 -22.37
N THR A 479 -15.75 13.82 -22.94
CA THR A 479 -17.21 13.69 -22.86
C THR A 479 -17.56 13.10 -21.50
N VAL A 480 -18.43 13.75 -20.73
CA VAL A 480 -18.85 13.22 -19.42
C VAL A 480 -19.68 11.94 -19.62
N LEU A 481 -19.17 10.81 -19.12
CA LEU A 481 -19.91 9.55 -18.98
C LEU A 481 -20.62 9.49 -17.63
N LEU A 482 -19.95 9.89 -16.53
CA LEU A 482 -20.54 9.97 -15.18
C LEU A 482 -20.26 11.34 -14.55
N ASP A 483 -21.33 11.99 -14.10
CA ASP A 483 -21.36 13.31 -13.45
C ASP A 483 -21.08 13.19 -11.93
N THR A 484 -19.95 12.61 -11.57
CA THR A 484 -19.68 12.22 -10.18
C THR A 484 -19.49 13.38 -9.21
N GLY A 485 -19.29 14.59 -9.71
CA GLY A 485 -19.12 15.83 -8.93
C GLY A 485 -20.39 16.66 -8.72
N GLU A 486 -21.48 16.39 -9.44
CA GLU A 486 -22.80 17.03 -9.23
C GLU A 486 -23.88 16.02 -8.77
N MET A 487 -23.45 14.82 -8.34
CA MET A 487 -24.29 13.73 -7.85
C MET A 487 -24.13 13.49 -6.34
N PHE A 488 -25.22 13.67 -5.60
CA PHE A 488 -25.26 13.65 -4.14
C PHE A 488 -26.30 12.69 -3.55
N GLU A 489 -26.99 11.90 -4.37
CA GLU A 489 -28.01 10.93 -3.94
C GLU A 489 -27.53 9.49 -4.17
N PRO A 490 -27.66 8.56 -3.21
CA PRO A 490 -28.12 8.76 -1.82
C PRO A 490 -27.10 9.48 -0.90
N TYR A 491 -25.86 9.66 -1.38
CA TYR A 491 -24.84 10.55 -0.82
C TYR A 491 -23.82 10.89 -1.92
N ALA A 492 -22.81 11.70 -1.62
CA ALA A 492 -21.80 12.15 -2.58
C ALA A 492 -21.12 10.98 -3.34
N TRP A 493 -21.19 11.02 -4.67
CA TRP A 493 -20.63 9.98 -5.54
C TRP A 493 -19.10 10.01 -5.59
N LEU A 494 -18.52 11.20 -5.71
CA LEU A 494 -17.11 11.49 -5.47
C LEU A 494 -16.95 12.76 -4.63
N ARG A 495 -15.70 13.05 -4.31
CA ARG A 495 -15.29 14.13 -3.42
C ARG A 495 -15.08 15.46 -4.14
N ALA A 496 -15.34 16.54 -3.41
CA ALA A 496 -14.92 17.90 -3.77
C ALA A 496 -13.61 18.28 -3.05
N ILE A 497 -13.42 17.82 -1.82
CA ILE A 497 -12.31 18.21 -0.93
C ILE A 497 -11.20 17.16 -0.98
N LEU A 498 -9.96 17.63 -1.13
CA LEU A 498 -8.74 16.83 -1.14
C LEU A 498 -7.65 17.42 -0.23
N PRO A 499 -6.95 16.61 0.58
CA PRO A 499 -5.69 17.01 1.20
C PRO A 499 -4.56 17.00 0.18
N ILE A 500 -3.63 17.94 0.35
CA ILE A 500 -2.24 17.79 -0.11
C ILE A 500 -1.31 18.02 1.07
N GLN A 501 -0.18 17.32 1.10
CA GLN A 501 0.75 17.36 2.22
C GLN A 501 2.20 17.21 1.75
N MET A 502 3.09 17.98 2.37
CA MET A 502 4.54 17.86 2.24
C MET A 502 5.12 17.48 3.59
N LEU A 503 5.91 16.40 3.64
CA LEU A 503 6.72 16.04 4.81
C LEU A 503 8.19 16.26 4.48
N ARG A 504 8.96 16.81 5.41
CA ARG A 504 10.39 17.07 5.25
C ARG A 504 11.19 16.33 6.32
N LEU A 505 12.27 15.70 5.89
CA LEU A 505 13.28 15.07 6.72
C LEU A 505 14.67 15.47 6.20
N GLY A 506 15.24 16.54 6.75
CA GLY A 506 16.52 17.08 6.29
C GLY A 506 16.45 17.58 4.84
N LYS A 507 17.15 16.91 3.92
CA LYS A 507 17.14 17.15 2.47
C LYS A 507 16.06 16.37 1.70
N LEU A 508 15.33 15.46 2.34
CA LEU A 508 14.23 14.72 1.72
C LEU A 508 12.90 15.47 1.88
N ILE A 509 12.16 15.55 0.79
CA ILE A 509 10.77 16.00 0.72
C ILE A 509 9.90 14.86 0.22
N ILE A 510 8.82 14.54 0.93
CA ILE A 510 7.81 13.55 0.53
C ILE A 510 6.52 14.30 0.19
N LEU A 511 6.12 14.27 -1.09
CA LEU A 511 4.89 14.85 -1.59
C LEU A 511 3.76 13.82 -1.52
N SER A 512 2.91 13.96 -0.52
CA SER A 512 1.75 13.10 -0.30
C SER A 512 0.59 13.55 -1.19
N VAL A 513 0.33 12.79 -2.26
CA VAL A 513 -0.68 13.13 -3.27
C VAL A 513 -1.87 12.16 -3.22
N PRO A 514 -3.13 12.65 -3.32
CA PRO A 514 -4.33 11.85 -3.09
C PRO A 514 -4.80 11.05 -4.32
N GLY A 515 -3.90 10.63 -5.21
CA GLY A 515 -4.27 9.95 -6.45
C GLY A 515 -3.08 9.39 -7.24
N GLU A 516 -3.37 8.91 -8.44
CA GLU A 516 -2.43 8.25 -9.34
C GLU A 516 -1.92 9.20 -10.42
N PHE A 517 -0.80 9.85 -10.14
CA PHE A 517 -0.13 10.72 -11.10
C PHE A 517 0.56 9.87 -12.17
N THR A 518 0.42 10.25 -13.44
CA THR A 518 1.22 9.66 -14.54
C THR A 518 2.70 9.98 -14.38
N THR A 519 3.55 9.30 -15.16
CA THR A 519 4.99 9.49 -15.16
C THR A 519 5.36 10.97 -15.35
N MET A 520 4.83 11.64 -16.38
CA MET A 520 5.17 13.06 -16.62
C MET A 520 4.48 14.01 -15.63
N ALA A 521 3.26 13.70 -15.17
CA ALA A 521 2.60 14.49 -14.14
C ALA A 521 3.40 14.52 -12.82
N GLY A 522 3.97 13.38 -12.42
CA GLY A 522 4.83 13.31 -11.24
C GLY A 522 6.18 14.01 -11.42
N ARG A 523 6.79 13.92 -12.62
CA ARG A 523 8.03 14.65 -12.96
C ARG A 523 7.85 16.16 -12.82
N ARG A 524 6.84 16.73 -13.48
CA ARG A 524 6.51 18.16 -13.41
C ARG A 524 6.29 18.61 -11.97
N LEU A 525 5.53 17.86 -11.17
CA LEU A 525 5.29 18.20 -9.77
C LEU A 525 6.57 18.21 -8.92
N ARG A 526 7.45 17.20 -9.08
CA ARG A 526 8.72 17.15 -8.33
C ARG A 526 9.63 18.32 -8.65
N GLU A 527 9.81 18.63 -9.94
CA GLU A 527 10.72 19.70 -10.36
C GLU A 527 10.19 21.07 -9.91
N THR A 528 8.90 21.34 -10.13
CA THR A 528 8.25 22.59 -9.68
C THR A 528 8.38 22.84 -8.17
N VAL A 529 8.26 21.80 -7.34
CA VAL A 529 8.51 21.92 -5.89
C VAL A 529 10.00 22.12 -5.58
N LYS A 530 10.90 21.39 -6.26
CA LYS A 530 12.35 21.49 -6.09
C LYS A 530 12.86 22.91 -6.40
N GLU A 531 12.53 23.43 -7.57
CA GLU A 531 12.84 24.80 -8.01
C GLU A 531 12.34 25.84 -7.01
N THR A 532 11.11 25.65 -6.51
CA THR A 532 10.49 26.56 -5.54
C THR A 532 11.20 26.56 -4.19
N LEU A 533 11.58 25.39 -3.67
CA LEU A 533 12.32 25.27 -2.41
C LEU A 533 13.72 25.89 -2.50
N ILE A 534 14.45 25.63 -3.60
CA ILE A 534 15.76 26.23 -3.85
C ILE A 534 15.64 27.77 -3.98
N SER A 535 14.70 28.26 -4.79
CA SER A 535 14.57 29.70 -5.09
C SER A 535 14.06 30.55 -3.92
N ASN A 536 13.33 29.96 -2.97
CA ASN A 536 12.75 30.67 -1.82
C ASN A 536 13.43 30.33 -0.48
N GLY A 537 14.42 29.43 -0.50
CA GLY A 537 15.00 28.82 0.70
C GLY A 537 16.18 29.58 1.31
N ASN A 538 16.57 30.74 0.77
CA ASN A 538 17.70 31.54 1.26
C ASN A 538 19.02 30.75 1.46
N GLY A 539 19.26 29.74 0.61
CA GLY A 539 20.43 28.85 0.69
C GLY A 539 20.27 27.62 1.59
N GLU A 540 19.12 27.41 2.24
CA GLU A 540 18.83 26.19 3.02
C GLU A 540 18.61 24.94 2.14
N PHE A 541 18.26 25.15 0.86
CA PHE A 541 18.04 24.09 -0.12
C PHE A 541 18.94 24.30 -1.34
N ASP A 542 19.47 23.19 -1.85
CA ASP A 542 20.36 23.14 -3.01
C ASP A 542 19.91 22.03 -3.98
N ASN A 543 20.70 21.77 -5.03
CA ASN A 543 20.42 20.72 -6.00
C ASN A 543 20.47 19.29 -5.42
N ASN A 544 20.98 19.09 -4.20
CA ASN A 544 21.03 17.80 -3.51
C ASN A 544 19.70 17.46 -2.80
N ILE A 545 18.72 18.36 -2.82
CA ILE A 545 17.36 18.05 -2.36
C ILE A 545 16.75 16.90 -3.17
N GLU A 546 16.20 15.93 -2.46
CA GLU A 546 15.51 14.76 -3.01
C GLU A 546 14.01 14.92 -2.79
N VAL A 547 13.20 14.76 -3.84
CA VAL A 547 11.75 14.92 -3.79
C VAL A 547 11.08 13.61 -4.19
N ALA A 548 10.58 12.85 -3.22
CA ALA A 548 9.78 11.66 -3.45
C ALA A 548 8.30 12.04 -3.60
N ILE A 549 7.56 11.32 -4.46
CA ILE A 549 6.09 11.34 -4.44
C ILE A 549 5.63 10.12 -3.64
N ALA A 550 4.71 10.32 -2.71
CA ALA A 550 3.92 9.26 -2.07
C ALA A 550 2.53 9.26 -2.71
N GLY A 551 2.33 8.36 -3.68
CA GLY A 551 1.05 8.21 -4.37
C GLY A 551 -0.06 7.71 -3.45
N LEU A 552 -1.32 7.95 -3.85
CA LEU A 552 -2.52 7.39 -3.19
C LEU A 552 -2.58 7.65 -1.66
N THR A 553 -2.14 8.84 -1.23
CA THR A 553 -1.90 9.19 0.17
C THR A 553 -3.02 10.06 0.76
N ASN A 554 -3.43 9.74 2.00
CA ASN A 554 -4.54 10.31 2.80
C ASN A 554 -5.93 10.15 2.15
N THR A 555 -5.98 9.95 0.83
CA THR A 555 -7.18 9.56 0.08
C THR A 555 -6.88 9.16 -1.35
N TYR A 556 -7.97 8.77 -2.04
CA TYR A 556 -8.00 8.47 -3.45
C TYR A 556 -8.95 9.39 -4.23
N SER A 557 -8.47 9.90 -5.37
CA SER A 557 -9.18 10.77 -6.30
C SER A 557 -8.94 10.36 -7.77
N GLN A 558 -8.83 9.05 -8.03
CA GLN A 558 -8.47 8.51 -9.35
C GLN A 558 -7.11 9.06 -9.84
N TYR A 559 -7.02 9.40 -11.12
CA TYR A 559 -5.77 9.70 -11.83
C TYR A 559 -5.48 11.19 -11.95
N VAL A 560 -4.23 11.52 -12.26
CA VAL A 560 -3.79 12.86 -12.66
C VAL A 560 -2.84 12.74 -13.85
N SER A 561 -3.32 13.06 -15.04
CA SER A 561 -2.51 13.17 -16.27
C SER A 561 -2.00 14.59 -16.50
N THR A 562 -1.02 14.77 -17.40
CA THR A 562 -0.70 16.10 -17.94
C THR A 562 -1.85 16.66 -18.79
N PHE A 563 -1.80 17.96 -19.12
CA PHE A 563 -2.77 18.59 -20.03
C PHE A 563 -2.71 17.99 -21.44
N GLU A 564 -1.54 17.50 -21.83
CA GLU A 564 -1.25 16.90 -23.12
C GLU A 564 -1.76 15.46 -23.21
N GLU A 565 -1.43 14.64 -22.22
CA GLU A 565 -1.99 13.29 -22.03
C GLU A 565 -3.52 13.33 -21.92
N TYR A 566 -4.06 14.33 -21.21
CA TYR A 566 -5.51 14.52 -21.04
C TYR A 566 -6.27 14.61 -22.36
N LYS A 567 -5.64 15.17 -23.41
CA LYS A 567 -6.28 15.33 -24.73
C LYS A 567 -6.60 13.99 -25.39
N GLN A 568 -5.83 12.93 -25.11
CA GLN A 568 -6.03 11.64 -25.75
C GLN A 568 -7.24 10.89 -25.19
N GLN A 569 -7.62 11.12 -23.94
CA GLN A 569 -8.74 10.42 -23.26
C GLN A 569 -8.58 8.88 -23.19
N ARG A 570 -7.34 8.39 -23.06
CA ARG A 570 -7.04 7.05 -22.52
C ARG A 570 -7.50 6.92 -21.06
N TYR A 571 -7.39 5.74 -20.46
CA TYR A 571 -7.95 5.45 -19.14
C TYR A 571 -7.57 6.47 -18.06
N GLU A 572 -6.29 6.82 -17.94
CA GLU A 572 -5.78 7.77 -16.96
C GLU A 572 -6.36 9.19 -17.18
N ALA A 573 -6.40 9.63 -18.44
CA ALA A 573 -6.94 10.92 -18.86
C ALA A 573 -8.47 11.02 -18.70
N ALA A 574 -9.20 9.94 -18.98
CA ALA A 574 -10.64 9.84 -18.77
C ALA A 574 -11.00 9.80 -17.27
N SER A 575 -10.07 9.31 -16.45
CA SER A 575 -10.18 9.20 -14.99
C SER A 575 -9.58 10.40 -14.24
N THR A 576 -8.97 11.37 -14.93
CA THR A 576 -8.49 12.63 -14.34
C THR A 576 -9.67 13.52 -13.98
N LEU A 577 -10.16 13.42 -12.73
CA LEU A 577 -11.49 13.86 -12.32
C LEU A 577 -11.79 15.34 -12.59
N TYR A 578 -10.89 16.24 -12.20
CA TYR A 578 -11.14 17.68 -12.11
C TYR A 578 -10.80 18.45 -13.40
N GLY A 579 -10.83 17.75 -14.53
CA GLY A 579 -10.64 18.33 -15.86
C GLY A 579 -9.18 18.50 -16.29
N PRO A 580 -8.95 19.17 -17.43
CA PRO A 580 -7.64 19.23 -18.10
C PRO A 580 -6.54 19.95 -17.28
N TYR A 581 -6.93 20.79 -16.32
CA TYR A 581 -6.01 21.61 -15.51
C TYR A 581 -5.78 21.07 -14.09
N ALA A 582 -6.21 19.83 -13.81
CA ALA A 582 -6.04 19.22 -12.49
C ALA A 582 -4.57 19.18 -12.04
N LEU A 583 -3.63 18.77 -12.91
CA LEU A 583 -2.20 18.79 -12.61
C LEU A 583 -1.68 20.20 -12.30
N SER A 584 -2.06 21.19 -13.12
CA SER A 584 -1.65 22.58 -12.93
C SER A 584 -2.13 23.14 -11.59
N ALA A 585 -3.33 22.76 -11.14
CA ALA A 585 -3.82 23.09 -9.80
C ALA A 585 -2.95 22.44 -8.70
N TYR A 586 -2.62 21.14 -8.82
CA TYR A 586 -1.71 20.50 -7.86
C TYR A 586 -0.35 21.20 -7.81
N MET A 587 0.27 21.49 -8.95
CA MET A 587 1.55 22.22 -9.03
C MET A 587 1.47 23.59 -8.35
N GLN A 588 0.41 24.35 -8.59
CA GLN A 588 0.17 25.66 -7.97
C GLN A 588 0.04 25.56 -6.45
N GLU A 589 -0.78 24.64 -5.94
CA GLU A 589 -1.04 24.54 -4.49
C GLU A 589 0.15 23.91 -3.74
N PHE A 590 0.84 22.92 -4.32
CA PHE A 590 2.11 22.44 -3.77
C PHE A 590 3.20 23.52 -3.77
N ASN A 591 3.24 24.41 -4.78
CA ASN A 591 4.14 25.56 -4.76
C ASN A 591 3.86 26.52 -3.60
N LYS A 592 2.60 26.71 -3.20
CA LYS A 592 2.27 27.51 -2.01
C LYS A 592 2.81 26.86 -0.73
N LEU A 593 2.64 25.54 -0.58
CA LEU A 593 3.20 24.80 0.56
C LEU A 593 4.74 24.81 0.54
N ALA A 594 5.36 24.66 -0.62
CA ALA A 594 6.81 24.70 -0.80
C ALA A 594 7.39 26.09 -0.45
N LYS A 595 6.76 27.19 -0.88
CA LYS A 595 7.14 28.55 -0.48
C LYS A 595 7.03 28.75 1.03
N ALA A 596 5.95 28.27 1.66
CA ALA A 596 5.77 28.35 3.11
C ALA A 596 6.82 27.52 3.87
N MET A 597 7.17 26.33 3.37
CA MET A 597 8.24 25.51 3.93
C MET A 597 9.61 26.17 3.78
N ALA A 598 9.91 26.72 2.60
CA ALA A 598 11.18 27.39 2.29
C ALA A 598 11.45 28.60 3.20
N LYS A 599 10.40 29.35 3.52
CA LYS A 599 10.47 30.54 4.39
C LYS A 599 10.31 30.24 5.89
N GLY A 600 10.03 29.00 6.28
CA GLY A 600 9.69 28.65 7.66
C GLY A 600 8.32 29.17 8.14
N GLU A 601 7.46 29.61 7.21
CA GLU A 601 6.10 30.09 7.48
C GLU A 601 5.15 28.89 7.72
N LYS A 602 4.32 28.93 8.77
CA LYS A 602 3.29 27.91 9.00
C LYS A 602 2.14 28.04 7.99
N THR A 603 1.46 26.93 7.67
CA THR A 603 0.21 26.99 6.91
C THR A 603 -0.89 27.61 7.78
N ILE A 604 -1.26 28.87 7.51
CA ILE A 604 -2.27 29.59 8.32
C ILE A 604 -3.70 29.11 8.00
N ASN A 605 -3.99 28.72 6.76
CA ASN A 605 -5.30 28.29 6.32
C ASN A 605 -5.34 26.77 6.09
N LYS A 606 -6.07 26.05 6.94
CA LYS A 606 -6.27 24.58 6.80
C LYS A 606 -7.19 24.20 5.63
N GLY A 607 -7.95 25.14 5.09
CA GLY A 607 -8.96 24.91 4.08
C GLY A 607 -10.26 24.31 4.65
N PRO A 608 -11.21 23.92 3.78
CA PRO A 608 -12.49 23.35 4.21
C PRO A 608 -12.32 21.93 4.76
N SER A 609 -12.97 21.63 5.89
CA SER A 609 -12.93 20.29 6.47
C SER A 609 -13.56 19.24 5.53
N PRO A 610 -12.91 18.08 5.31
CA PRO A 610 -13.49 16.97 4.57
C PRO A 610 -14.74 16.41 5.28
N PRO A 611 -15.76 15.94 4.55
CA PRO A 611 -16.93 15.30 5.16
C PRO A 611 -16.60 13.89 5.69
N ASP A 612 -17.16 13.57 6.86
CA ASP A 612 -17.35 12.21 7.36
C ASP A 612 -18.73 11.71 6.88
N LEU A 613 -18.75 10.62 6.10
CA LEU A 613 -19.97 10.02 5.56
C LEU A 613 -20.31 8.68 6.24
N SER A 614 -19.70 8.34 7.38
CA SER A 614 -19.89 7.06 8.08
C SER A 614 -21.35 6.74 8.43
N SER A 615 -22.16 7.77 8.74
CA SER A 615 -23.57 7.64 9.11
C SER A 615 -24.51 7.31 7.96
N VAL A 616 -24.09 7.49 6.70
CA VAL A 616 -24.93 7.31 5.50
C VAL A 616 -24.46 6.16 4.59
N GLN A 617 -23.44 5.39 5.03
CA GLN A 617 -22.90 4.28 4.23
C GLN A 617 -23.94 3.17 4.00
N LEU A 618 -24.15 2.81 2.73
CA LEU A 618 -24.91 1.61 2.39
C LEU A 618 -24.08 0.35 2.69
N LYS A 619 -24.70 -0.70 3.25
CA LYS A 619 -24.07 -1.99 3.53
C LYS A 619 -24.96 -3.10 2.95
N LEU A 620 -24.64 -3.58 1.75
CA LEU A 620 -25.46 -4.57 1.01
C LEU A 620 -24.80 -5.96 0.95
N VAL A 621 -23.52 -6.08 1.31
CA VAL A 621 -22.89 -7.38 1.59
C VAL A 621 -23.50 -7.98 2.85
N LEU A 622 -24.22 -9.09 2.69
CA LEU A 622 -24.81 -9.83 3.80
C LEU A 622 -23.73 -10.45 4.70
N ASP A 623 -23.97 -10.50 6.00
CA ASP A 623 -23.15 -11.27 6.95
C ASP A 623 -23.47 -12.77 6.89
N PRO A 624 -22.52 -13.66 7.25
CA PRO A 624 -22.80 -15.09 7.28
C PRO A 624 -23.84 -15.43 8.36
N PHE A 625 -24.92 -16.11 7.97
CA PHE A 625 -26.09 -16.38 8.81
C PHE A 625 -25.90 -17.52 9.83
N GLY A 626 -24.83 -18.30 9.69
CA GLY A 626 -24.55 -19.51 10.46
C GLY A 626 -24.14 -20.66 9.53
N ASP A 627 -23.12 -21.41 9.91
CA ASP A 627 -22.63 -22.57 9.19
C ASP A 627 -22.81 -23.85 10.02
N SER A 628 -22.92 -24.99 9.34
CA SER A 628 -22.86 -26.31 9.96
C SER A 628 -22.11 -27.28 9.05
N PRO A 629 -21.30 -28.20 9.58
CA PRO A 629 -20.67 -29.25 8.79
C PRO A 629 -21.69 -30.33 8.40
N PRO A 630 -21.34 -31.27 7.50
CA PRO A 630 -22.17 -32.43 7.23
C PRO A 630 -22.50 -33.25 8.50
N PRO A 631 -23.62 -34.01 8.52
CA PRO A 631 -23.98 -34.85 9.66
C PRO A 631 -22.86 -35.81 10.06
N GLY A 632 -22.50 -35.82 11.35
CA GLY A 632 -21.43 -36.67 11.89
C GLY A 632 -20.01 -36.13 11.72
N ILE A 633 -19.84 -34.95 11.10
CA ILE A 633 -18.56 -34.28 10.87
C ILE A 633 -18.41 -33.08 11.82
N ASN A 634 -17.19 -32.75 12.22
CA ASN A 634 -16.83 -31.54 12.95
C ASN A 634 -16.04 -30.58 12.05
N PHE A 635 -16.12 -29.28 12.31
CA PHE A 635 -15.21 -28.34 11.66
C PHE A 635 -13.76 -28.64 12.04
N GLY A 636 -12.88 -28.67 11.04
CA GLY A 636 -11.50 -29.15 11.16
C GLY A 636 -11.29 -30.63 10.84
N ASP A 637 -12.34 -31.43 10.60
CA ASP A 637 -12.19 -32.78 10.04
C ASP A 637 -11.74 -32.73 8.57
N MET A 638 -11.07 -33.78 8.10
CA MET A 638 -10.64 -33.90 6.71
C MET A 638 -11.83 -34.15 5.78
N LYS A 639 -11.92 -33.39 4.69
CA LYS A 639 -12.70 -33.75 3.49
C LYS A 639 -11.85 -34.55 2.50
N GLN A 640 -10.58 -34.17 2.37
CA GLN A 640 -9.59 -34.83 1.54
C GLN A 640 -8.23 -34.74 2.24
N ASP A 641 -7.68 -35.86 2.65
CA ASP A 641 -6.36 -35.92 3.30
C ASP A 641 -5.22 -35.96 2.28
N ILE A 642 -3.98 -35.85 2.75
CA ILE A 642 -2.77 -35.80 1.92
C ILE A 642 -2.64 -37.07 1.04
N ILE A 643 -2.57 -36.87 -0.28
CA ILE A 643 -2.40 -37.95 -1.27
C ILE A 643 -0.91 -38.15 -1.58
N GLY A 644 -0.44 -39.40 -1.63
CA GLY A 644 0.91 -39.77 -2.07
C GLY A 644 1.94 -39.96 -0.95
N GLY A 645 1.76 -39.34 0.22
CA GLY A 645 2.55 -39.57 1.45
C GLY A 645 4.03 -39.16 1.43
N THR A 646 4.63 -38.97 0.25
CA THR A 646 6.01 -38.53 0.04
C THR A 646 6.08 -37.57 -1.13
N PHE A 647 6.70 -36.41 -0.92
CA PHE A 647 6.84 -35.35 -1.91
C PHE A 647 8.31 -34.98 -2.11
N ARG A 648 8.63 -34.50 -3.31
CA ARG A 648 9.92 -33.88 -3.62
C ARG A 648 9.83 -32.37 -3.44
N LYS A 649 10.96 -31.72 -3.16
CA LYS A 649 11.06 -30.25 -3.17
C LYS A 649 10.72 -29.72 -4.56
N GLY A 650 9.90 -28.68 -4.64
CA GLY A 650 9.29 -28.17 -5.87
C GLY A 650 8.02 -28.90 -6.32
N GLY A 651 7.55 -29.90 -5.57
CA GLY A 651 6.21 -30.46 -5.72
C GLY A 651 5.20 -29.78 -4.78
N THR A 652 3.92 -30.09 -4.94
CA THR A 652 2.82 -29.49 -4.16
C THR A 652 2.17 -30.53 -3.26
N ALA A 653 2.05 -30.23 -1.96
CA ALA A 653 1.26 -31.00 -1.01
C ALA A 653 -0.05 -30.27 -0.70
N SER A 654 -1.20 -30.96 -0.76
CA SER A 654 -2.50 -30.33 -0.49
C SER A 654 -3.43 -31.24 0.31
N ALA A 655 -4.20 -30.61 1.20
CA ALA A 655 -5.24 -31.22 2.01
C ALA A 655 -6.45 -30.27 2.14
N THR A 656 -7.65 -30.83 2.20
CA THR A 656 -8.90 -30.07 2.35
C THR A 656 -9.64 -30.48 3.62
N PHE A 657 -10.05 -29.49 4.40
CA PHE A 657 -10.75 -29.59 5.66
C PHE A 657 -12.19 -29.11 5.49
N TRP A 658 -13.13 -29.72 6.23
CA TRP A 658 -14.44 -29.12 6.45
C TRP A 658 -14.28 -27.89 7.34
N SER A 659 -14.82 -26.76 6.91
CA SER A 659 -14.58 -25.46 7.55
C SER A 659 -15.83 -24.59 7.48
N ALA A 660 -15.81 -23.46 8.18
CA ALA A 660 -16.86 -22.46 8.20
C ALA A 660 -16.41 -21.19 7.48
N ASN A 661 -17.24 -20.15 7.43
CA ASN A 661 -16.90 -18.89 6.76
C ASN A 661 -15.81 -18.08 7.52
N PRO A 662 -14.67 -17.73 6.88
CA PRO A 662 -13.60 -16.90 7.47
C PRO A 662 -14.05 -15.51 7.96
N ARG A 663 -15.26 -15.05 7.60
CA ARG A 663 -15.82 -13.79 8.10
C ARG A 663 -16.30 -13.84 9.55
N TYR A 664 -16.38 -14.98 10.24
CA TYR A 664 -16.75 -14.94 11.67
C TYR A 664 -15.66 -14.33 12.56
N ASP A 665 -14.39 -14.54 12.23
CA ASP A 665 -13.24 -13.89 12.86
C ASP A 665 -12.09 -13.89 11.84
N LEU A 666 -11.50 -12.72 11.58
CA LEU A 666 -10.39 -12.53 10.65
C LEU A 666 -9.10 -13.24 11.11
N LEU A 667 -9.08 -13.71 12.37
CA LEU A 667 -7.93 -14.31 13.05
C LEU A 667 -6.71 -13.37 13.10
N THR A 668 -6.91 -12.06 13.22
CA THR A 668 -5.85 -11.03 13.21
C THR A 668 -4.64 -11.36 14.09
N GLU A 669 -3.44 -11.13 13.55
CA GLU A 669 -2.13 -11.61 14.07
C GLU A 669 -2.00 -13.15 14.26
N GLY A 670 -2.96 -13.93 13.75
CA GLY A 670 -3.04 -15.38 13.76
C GLY A 670 -2.80 -16.01 12.38
N THR A 671 -3.47 -17.12 12.07
CA THR A 671 -3.28 -17.86 10.81
C THR A 671 -4.43 -18.83 10.57
N PHE A 672 -4.84 -19.02 9.32
CA PHE A 672 -5.81 -20.04 8.90
C PHE A 672 -5.13 -21.36 8.47
N ALA A 673 -3.88 -21.33 8.02
CA ALA A 673 -3.17 -22.48 7.46
C ALA A 673 -1.69 -22.51 7.85
N VAL A 674 -1.21 -23.67 8.30
CA VAL A 674 0.16 -23.88 8.79
C VAL A 674 0.72 -25.20 8.29
N VAL A 675 2.00 -25.20 7.92
CA VAL A 675 2.82 -26.39 7.73
C VAL A 675 3.70 -26.59 8.96
N GLU A 676 3.55 -27.73 9.62
CA GLU A 676 4.35 -28.09 10.79
C GLU A 676 5.40 -29.15 10.40
N LEU A 677 6.64 -28.98 10.85
CA LEU A 677 7.73 -29.97 10.77
C LEU A 677 7.85 -30.71 12.11
N LEU A 678 7.97 -32.05 12.05
CA LEU A 678 8.18 -32.90 13.22
C LEU A 678 9.67 -32.91 13.62
N GLN A 679 10.03 -32.08 14.58
CA GLN A 679 11.36 -32.08 15.21
C GLN A 679 11.32 -32.92 16.48
N GLU A 680 12.14 -33.97 16.55
CA GLU A 680 12.15 -34.95 17.64
C GLU A 680 10.77 -35.62 17.85
N LYS A 681 10.00 -35.12 18.83
CA LYS A 681 8.64 -35.50 19.23
C LYS A 681 7.66 -34.31 19.22
N ARG A 682 8.10 -33.13 18.78
CA ARG A 682 7.31 -31.88 18.76
C ARG A 682 7.05 -31.42 17.34
N TRP A 683 5.86 -30.88 17.12
CA TRP A 683 5.52 -30.21 15.87
C TRP A 683 5.87 -28.73 15.97
N VAL A 684 6.60 -28.24 15.00
CA VAL A 684 7.09 -26.85 14.94
C VAL A 684 6.54 -26.20 13.67
N PRO A 685 5.78 -25.09 13.75
CA PRO A 685 5.38 -24.31 12.59
C PRO A 685 6.62 -23.85 11.82
N VAL A 686 6.64 -24.08 10.51
CA VAL A 686 7.76 -23.71 9.63
C VAL A 686 7.33 -22.96 8.38
N TYR A 687 6.06 -23.13 7.94
CA TYR A 687 5.41 -22.20 7.01
C TYR A 687 4.01 -21.88 7.52
N ASP A 688 3.54 -20.66 7.31
CA ASP A 688 2.17 -20.22 7.56
C ASP A 688 1.56 -19.55 6.33
N ASP A 689 0.27 -19.22 6.39
CA ASP A 689 -0.50 -18.52 5.34
C ASP A 689 -0.05 -17.07 5.06
N ASP A 690 1.07 -16.66 5.65
CA ASP A 690 1.79 -15.42 5.35
C ASP A 690 3.02 -15.73 4.46
N ASP A 691 3.49 -16.99 4.36
CA ASP A 691 4.53 -17.41 3.40
C ASP A 691 4.02 -17.47 1.97
N PHE A 692 4.77 -16.86 1.05
CA PHE A 692 4.46 -16.80 -0.39
C PHE A 692 4.19 -18.18 -1.06
N SER A 693 4.62 -19.28 -0.43
CA SER A 693 4.48 -20.65 -0.94
C SER A 693 3.32 -21.46 -0.32
N LEU A 694 2.52 -20.88 0.58
CA LEU A 694 1.40 -21.56 1.23
C LEU A 694 0.08 -20.82 0.98
N TYR A 695 -0.80 -21.43 0.20
CA TYR A 695 -2.11 -20.87 -0.09
C TYR A 695 -3.17 -21.43 0.86
N PHE A 696 -3.99 -20.54 1.39
CA PHE A 696 -5.26 -20.87 2.04
C PHE A 696 -6.39 -20.56 1.05
N ARG A 697 -7.18 -21.56 0.67
CA ARG A 697 -8.35 -21.38 -0.22
C ARG A 697 -9.63 -21.74 0.53
N TRP A 698 -10.64 -20.88 0.45
CA TRP A 698 -11.97 -21.15 0.99
C TRP A 698 -12.97 -21.33 -0.14
N SER A 699 -13.91 -22.26 0.02
CA SER A 699 -14.99 -22.52 -0.92
C SER A 699 -16.28 -22.88 -0.20
N LEU A 700 -17.41 -22.49 -0.79
CA LEU A 700 -18.76 -22.86 -0.38
C LEU A 700 -19.42 -23.64 -1.51
N ASP A 701 -19.93 -24.84 -1.19
CA ASP A 701 -20.80 -25.57 -2.12
C ASP A 701 -22.21 -24.99 -2.05
N ASN A 702 -22.61 -24.26 -3.09
CA ASN A 702 -23.94 -23.62 -3.17
C ASN A 702 -25.12 -24.61 -3.16
N SER A 703 -24.88 -25.92 -3.38
CA SER A 703 -25.95 -26.94 -3.36
C SER A 703 -26.20 -27.51 -1.97
N SER A 704 -25.14 -27.71 -1.17
CA SER A 704 -25.23 -28.27 0.18
C SER A 704 -25.08 -27.23 1.29
N LEU A 705 -24.64 -26.02 0.96
CA LEU A 705 -24.23 -24.94 1.86
C LEU A 705 -23.10 -25.33 2.83
N TYR A 706 -22.35 -26.40 2.53
CA TYR A 706 -21.15 -26.77 3.29
C TYR A 706 -19.90 -26.09 2.73
N SER A 707 -19.12 -25.46 3.60
CA SER A 707 -17.84 -24.85 3.23
C SER A 707 -16.61 -25.69 3.56
N THR A 708 -15.51 -25.39 2.88
CA THR A 708 -14.25 -26.11 2.99
C THR A 708 -13.06 -25.16 2.93
N ALA A 709 -12.00 -25.52 3.66
CA ALA A 709 -10.69 -24.88 3.59
C ALA A 709 -9.68 -25.84 2.94
N THR A 710 -9.10 -25.46 1.80
CA THR A 710 -7.99 -26.19 1.18
C THR A 710 -6.68 -25.48 1.51
N ILE A 711 -5.72 -26.24 2.01
CA ILE A 711 -4.33 -25.82 2.18
C ILE A 711 -3.53 -26.38 1.01
N GLU A 712 -2.72 -25.55 0.38
CA GLU A 712 -1.88 -25.92 -0.76
C GLU A 712 -0.47 -25.39 -0.51
N TRP A 713 0.50 -26.30 -0.37
CA TRP A 713 1.90 -25.96 -0.08
C TRP A 713 2.78 -26.31 -1.27
N GLU A 714 3.26 -25.29 -1.99
CA GLU A 714 4.35 -25.43 -2.95
C GLU A 714 5.66 -25.60 -2.18
N ILE A 715 6.18 -26.82 -2.11
CA ILE A 715 7.32 -27.14 -1.23
C ILE A 715 8.58 -26.41 -1.72
N PRO A 716 9.15 -25.43 -0.99
CA PRO A 716 10.29 -24.67 -1.48
C PRO A 716 11.51 -25.55 -1.71
N LYS A 717 12.34 -25.22 -2.72
CA LYS A 717 13.62 -25.92 -2.96
C LYS A 717 14.57 -25.88 -1.75
N VAL A 718 14.42 -24.87 -0.89
CA VAL A 718 15.17 -24.67 0.35
C VAL A 718 14.57 -25.39 1.57
N ALA A 719 13.41 -26.04 1.44
CA ALA A 719 12.79 -26.76 2.55
C ALA A 719 13.71 -27.88 3.07
N SER A 720 13.74 -28.08 4.38
CA SER A 720 14.41 -29.23 4.99
C SER A 720 13.75 -30.53 4.52
N SER A 721 14.52 -31.62 4.43
CA SER A 721 13.95 -32.95 4.24
C SER A 721 13.49 -33.46 5.61
N GLY A 722 12.30 -34.08 5.72
CA GLY A 722 11.70 -34.39 7.02
C GLY A 722 10.25 -34.89 6.96
N VAL A 723 9.62 -35.01 8.13
CA VAL A 723 8.20 -35.39 8.29
C VAL A 723 7.37 -34.14 8.60
N TYR A 724 6.34 -33.91 7.80
CA TYR A 724 5.50 -32.72 7.77
C TYR A 724 4.02 -33.06 7.97
N ARG A 725 3.22 -32.08 8.35
CA ARG A 725 1.74 -32.12 8.24
C ARG A 725 1.18 -30.71 7.99
N GLN A 726 -0.03 -30.64 7.45
CA GLN A 726 -0.78 -29.39 7.32
C GLN A 726 -1.79 -29.25 8.46
N ARG A 727 -1.96 -28.03 8.98
CA ARG A 727 -2.92 -27.68 10.04
C ARG A 727 -3.78 -26.50 9.61
N HIS A 728 -5.08 -26.63 9.84
CA HIS A 728 -6.05 -25.57 9.66
C HIS A 728 -6.51 -25.02 11.02
N PHE A 729 -6.81 -23.71 11.06
CA PHE A 729 -7.55 -23.04 12.13
C PHE A 729 -8.73 -22.28 11.54
N GLY A 730 -9.85 -22.25 12.26
CA GLY A 730 -11.01 -21.48 11.85
C GLY A 730 -11.92 -21.11 13.03
N SER A 731 -12.92 -20.29 12.69
CA SER A 731 -13.96 -19.80 13.58
C SER A 731 -15.33 -20.14 12.97
N ALA A 732 -16.32 -20.46 13.79
CA ALA A 732 -17.66 -20.87 13.35
C ALA A 732 -18.75 -20.34 14.26
N ARG A 733 -19.92 -20.00 13.68
CA ARG A 733 -21.19 -19.80 14.39
C ARG A 733 -22.25 -20.73 13.81
N LYS A 734 -23.12 -21.26 14.66
CA LYS A 734 -24.25 -22.12 14.22
C LYS A 734 -25.42 -21.32 13.66
N THR A 735 -25.65 -20.13 14.21
CA THR A 735 -26.64 -19.12 13.80
C THR A 735 -26.05 -17.72 14.06
N GLN A 736 -26.66 -16.68 13.51
CA GLN A 736 -26.23 -15.29 13.70
C GLN A 736 -26.05 -14.90 15.18
N ASP A 737 -26.98 -15.31 16.04
CA ASP A 737 -26.97 -15.06 17.51
C ASP A 737 -26.06 -16.01 18.31
N SER A 738 -25.49 -17.05 17.68
CA SER A 738 -24.60 -17.98 18.36
C SER A 738 -23.23 -17.35 18.66
N PRO A 739 -22.59 -17.69 19.79
CA PRO A 739 -21.20 -17.30 20.04
C PRO A 739 -20.26 -17.93 19.00
N ILE A 740 -19.13 -17.26 18.74
CA ILE A 740 -18.06 -17.80 17.90
C ILE A 740 -17.37 -18.92 18.66
N ASN A 741 -17.32 -20.10 18.06
CA ASN A 741 -16.48 -21.22 18.49
C ASN A 741 -15.27 -21.34 17.57
N TYR A 742 -14.10 -21.65 18.13
CA TYR A 742 -12.85 -21.78 17.38
C TYR A 742 -12.45 -23.25 17.31
N PHE A 743 -11.91 -23.66 16.17
CA PHE A 743 -11.53 -25.05 15.91
C PHE A 743 -10.19 -25.16 15.19
N THR A 744 -9.57 -26.33 15.30
CA THR A 744 -8.37 -26.70 14.55
C THR A 744 -8.41 -28.18 14.17
N GLY A 745 -7.79 -28.51 13.04
CA GLY A 745 -7.52 -29.89 12.63
C GLY A 745 -6.20 -29.97 11.89
N ALA A 746 -5.59 -31.15 11.84
CA ALA A 746 -4.38 -31.38 11.04
C ALA A 746 -4.46 -32.70 10.26
N SER A 747 -3.81 -32.70 9.10
CA SER A 747 -3.72 -33.82 8.16
C SER A 747 -2.97 -35.02 8.72
N THR A 748 -3.05 -36.15 8.02
CA THR A 748 -2.05 -37.23 8.14
C THR A 748 -0.66 -36.68 7.78
N ALA A 749 0.38 -37.22 8.41
CA ALA A 749 1.74 -36.78 8.15
C ALA A 749 2.29 -37.33 6.83
N PHE A 750 3.20 -36.58 6.21
CA PHE A 750 3.86 -36.91 4.96
C PHE A 750 5.35 -36.58 5.01
N THR A 751 6.14 -37.12 4.09
CA THR A 751 7.56 -36.80 3.98
C THR A 751 7.86 -35.81 2.87
N VAL A 752 8.89 -35.00 3.08
CA VAL A 752 9.56 -34.22 2.03
C VAL A 752 11.00 -34.71 1.93
N SER A 753 11.44 -35.07 0.71
CA SER A 753 12.81 -35.51 0.40
C SER A 753 13.51 -34.52 -0.52
#